data_AF-A0A969WYB4-F1
#
_entry.id   AF-A0A969WYB4-F1
#
_cell.length_a   1.000
_cell.length_b   1.000
_cell.length_c   1.000
_cell.angle_alpha   90.00
_cell.angle_beta   90.00
_cell.angle_gamma   90.00
#
_symmetry.space_group_name_H-M   'P 1'
#
loop_
_entity.id
_entity.type
_entity.pdbx_description
1 polymer ?
#
loop_
_entity_poly.entity_id
_entity_poly.type
_entity_poly.pdbx_seq_one_letter_code
_entity_poly.pdbx_strand_id
1 'polypeptide(L)'
;MKRRIRKVAILGSGTMGSGIAAQCAASGISSYLLDIVPGNLSDAEKANPVARTQIAQRNRDGLLKTRPAQLYTKEDVDYITAGNMEDNLGWLKECDWIVEAVPENLAIKKDVLKKIAPHIKPGAIVSSNTSTISITTMAEDMPIEFRKNWLGTHFFNPVRYMKLLEIIPGADTDPEILQFMADFGERVLGKSIVWCKDNPGFIANRFGNQGGPTIARLMTELDLTFSEIDAICGPAIGRPKTGSFGLMDLVGLDIAVNGTQSIHGVLSDPAEKFLYEVPELFLKMMEKRVLGNKTKGGFYKRVGKEKLMLNPDTFEYGPQKPAEFPSLDAAKAAKTLPQKLEAFYEGSDKAAQLVWKMNSSTLQYATAKIPEISDDIVNIDNAMEWGYNHKAGPLKMWNGLDLPKYVARIEKEGGAVAPWVKEMFAAGITSFYKEENGVEYYYSIPDKAYKPVPANEKVVNFVKLKQDNKVVFSEPAGTLYDIGDGVVCLQLHSKNNAISPELVAAMEMAKAEMDKNWEGMVITGGGRNFCVGADLTGVVGAIQSNAWDDLAVALKRNQDMNMALKYSLKPVVVAPYGQTLGGGCEIVMHGSAAQAAAETYIGLVEVGVGLLPAAGGCKEATLKAIERTKGVQGPFIVDFLIPYFQNMATAAVATSAKEGVRLAYLKATDGISLNSDFLVSDAKKRVLRMVEDEYNPPVSRSVPAPGKNDTALLKLAVKQMVLSGVASEYDWFIACKIADVLAGGEAIKGTMITEQYLLDLEVEAFLSLCGQKKTQDRIMSLLKTGKPLRN
;
A
#
# COMPACT_ATOMS: atom_id res chain seq x y z
N MET A 1 -25.64 -11.41 19.94
CA MET A 1 -25.88 -10.81 18.61
C MET A 1 -24.52 -10.39 18.03
N LYS A 2 -24.17 -10.69 16.77
CA LYS A 2 -22.87 -10.27 16.20
C LYS A 2 -22.85 -8.74 16.05
N ARG A 3 -21.97 -8.05 16.79
CA ARG A 3 -21.74 -6.59 16.71
C ARG A 3 -21.30 -6.21 15.28
N ARG A 4 -21.72 -5.05 14.78
CA ARG A 4 -21.36 -4.52 13.45
C ARG A 4 -21.24 -3.00 13.52
N ILE A 5 -20.29 -2.43 12.78
CA ILE A 5 -20.18 -0.99 12.57
C ILE A 5 -20.72 -0.68 11.17
N ARG A 6 -21.79 0.12 11.10
CA ARG A 6 -22.42 0.60 9.86
C ARG A 6 -22.30 2.10 9.70
N LYS A 7 -22.20 2.84 10.81
CA LYS A 7 -22.06 4.30 10.78
C LYS A 7 -21.07 4.78 11.83
N VAL A 8 -20.20 5.71 11.43
CA VAL A 8 -19.11 6.24 12.26
C VAL A 8 -19.24 7.75 12.43
N ALA A 9 -18.84 8.29 13.58
CA ALA A 9 -18.57 9.72 13.70
C ALA A 9 -17.08 9.94 13.96
N ILE A 10 -16.50 10.94 13.31
CA ILE A 10 -15.13 11.37 13.52
C ILE A 10 -15.19 12.81 14.05
N LEU A 11 -14.64 13.03 15.23
CA LEU A 11 -14.60 14.30 15.93
C LEU A 11 -13.24 14.95 15.71
N GLY A 12 -13.21 16.02 14.91
CA GLY A 12 -12.00 16.65 14.39
C GLY A 12 -11.80 16.30 12.92
N SER A 13 -11.81 17.31 12.04
CA SER A 13 -11.79 17.10 10.59
C SER A 13 -10.42 17.30 9.94
N GLY A 14 -9.35 17.39 10.74
CA GLY A 14 -7.97 17.57 10.26
C GLY A 14 -7.45 16.40 9.42
N THR A 15 -6.15 16.36 9.15
CA THR A 15 -5.52 15.35 8.27
C THR A 15 -5.85 13.92 8.69
N MET A 16 -5.73 13.60 9.99
CA MET A 16 -6.04 12.26 10.50
C MET A 16 -7.54 11.96 10.46
N GLY A 17 -8.38 12.88 10.96
CA GLY A 17 -9.82 12.64 11.01
C GLY A 17 -10.45 12.46 9.62
N SER A 18 -10.09 13.31 8.66
CA SER A 18 -10.52 13.15 7.26
C SER A 18 -9.95 11.88 6.60
N GLY A 19 -8.71 11.48 6.93
CA GLY A 19 -8.13 10.21 6.50
C GLY A 19 -8.84 8.98 7.05
N ILE A 20 -9.25 9.00 8.32
CA ILE A 20 -10.04 7.94 8.96
C ILE A 20 -11.44 7.86 8.33
N ALA A 21 -12.07 9.00 8.06
CA ALA A 21 -13.34 9.06 7.33
C ALA A 21 -13.21 8.47 5.92
N ALA A 22 -12.12 8.77 5.20
CA ALA A 22 -11.81 8.19 3.90
C ALA A 22 -11.61 6.66 3.98
N GLN A 23 -10.96 6.15 5.03
CA GLN A 23 -10.80 4.71 5.24
C GLN A 23 -12.14 4.00 5.57
N CYS A 24 -13.04 4.67 6.28
CA CYS A 24 -14.39 4.16 6.49
C CYS A 24 -15.17 4.10 5.17
N ALA A 25 -15.11 5.16 4.36
CA ALA A 25 -15.72 5.20 3.02
C ALA A 25 -15.15 4.12 2.08
N ALA A 26 -13.85 3.86 2.15
CA ALA A 26 -13.20 2.75 1.45
C ALA A 26 -13.88 1.40 1.72
N SER A 27 -14.34 1.22 2.95
CA SER A 27 -14.97 0.00 3.47
C SER A 27 -16.50 0.00 3.29
N GLY A 28 -17.06 1.01 2.61
CA GLY A 28 -18.51 1.17 2.41
C GLY A 28 -19.25 1.65 3.66
N ILE A 29 -18.54 2.24 4.64
CA ILE A 29 -19.09 2.71 5.91
C ILE A 29 -19.26 4.22 5.85
N SER A 30 -20.50 4.70 6.01
CA SER A 30 -20.79 6.12 6.05
C SER A 30 -20.27 6.75 7.34
N SER A 31 -19.80 7.99 7.25
CA SER A 31 -19.25 8.72 8.37
C SER A 31 -19.79 10.14 8.48
N TYR A 32 -19.93 10.61 9.73
CA TYR A 32 -20.06 12.02 10.06
C TYR A 32 -18.68 12.58 10.38
N LEU A 33 -18.26 13.62 9.68
CA LEU A 33 -17.03 14.35 9.94
C LEU A 33 -17.40 15.65 10.63
N LEU A 34 -17.18 15.72 11.95
CA LEU A 34 -17.59 16.86 12.77
C LEU A 34 -16.36 17.69 13.16
N ASP A 35 -16.49 19.00 13.16
CA ASP A 35 -15.46 19.90 13.69
C ASP A 35 -16.09 21.03 14.52
N ILE A 36 -15.26 21.88 15.13
CA ILE A 36 -15.73 23.09 15.81
C ILE A 36 -16.42 24.05 14.84
N VAL A 37 -17.33 24.85 15.38
CA VAL A 37 -17.83 26.03 14.66
C VAL A 37 -16.68 27.05 14.58
N PRO A 38 -16.44 27.69 13.41
CA PRO A 38 -15.43 28.73 13.30
C PRO A 38 -15.66 29.84 14.34
N GLY A 39 -14.62 30.19 15.09
CA GLY A 39 -14.73 31.21 16.15
C GLY A 39 -14.88 32.65 15.66
N ASN A 40 -14.65 32.90 14.36
CA ASN A 40 -14.56 34.22 13.76
C ASN A 40 -15.72 34.55 12.79
N LEU A 41 -16.91 34.00 13.01
CA LEU A 41 -18.09 34.26 12.18
C LEU A 41 -18.74 35.62 12.52
N SER A 42 -19.16 36.35 11.48
CA SER A 42 -20.06 37.50 11.62
C SER A 42 -21.44 37.08 12.14
N ASP A 43 -22.24 38.02 12.64
CA ASP A 43 -23.56 37.68 13.19
C ASP A 43 -24.51 37.07 12.15
N ALA A 44 -24.41 37.49 10.88
CA ALA A 44 -25.15 36.87 9.78
C ALA A 44 -24.68 35.42 9.52
N GLU A 45 -23.38 35.16 9.62
CA GLU A 45 -22.82 33.81 9.42
C GLU A 45 -23.12 32.88 10.60
N LYS A 46 -23.24 33.40 11.83
CA LYS A 46 -23.64 32.61 13.00
C LYS A 46 -25.03 32.00 12.84
N ALA A 47 -25.91 32.58 12.03
CA ALA A 47 -27.23 32.03 11.71
C ALA A 47 -27.22 31.11 10.48
N ASN A 48 -26.11 30.99 9.76
CA ASN A 48 -25.99 30.21 8.53
C ASN A 48 -25.34 28.83 8.80
N PRO A 49 -26.08 27.71 8.68
CA PRO A 49 -25.56 26.37 8.91
C PRO A 49 -24.33 26.00 8.04
N VAL A 50 -24.26 26.56 6.82
CA VAL A 50 -23.13 26.32 5.91
C VAL A 50 -21.86 26.98 6.44
N ALA A 51 -21.96 28.22 6.91
CA ALA A 51 -20.81 28.95 7.47
C ALA A 51 -20.32 28.28 8.77
N ARG A 52 -21.23 27.77 9.60
CA ARG A 52 -20.90 27.03 10.83
C ARG A 52 -20.20 25.69 10.58
N THR A 53 -20.45 25.06 9.43
CA THR A 53 -19.89 23.74 9.05
C THR A 53 -18.67 23.84 8.14
N GLN A 54 -18.23 25.06 7.80
CA GLN A 54 -17.24 25.28 6.73
C GLN A 54 -15.88 24.60 6.97
N ILE A 55 -15.46 24.39 8.22
CA ILE A 55 -14.18 23.73 8.53
C ILE A 55 -14.22 22.27 8.08
N ALA A 56 -15.21 21.51 8.56
CA ALA A 56 -15.40 20.11 8.20
C ALA A 56 -15.65 19.95 6.70
N GLN A 57 -16.47 20.83 6.11
CA GLN A 57 -16.75 20.79 4.67
C GLN A 57 -15.48 21.01 3.84
N ARG A 58 -14.68 22.04 4.17
CA ARG A 58 -13.43 22.32 3.46
C ARG A 58 -12.45 21.16 3.53
N ASN A 59 -12.31 20.53 4.70
CA ASN A 59 -11.38 19.43 4.88
C ASN A 59 -11.87 18.14 4.18
N ARG A 60 -13.17 17.86 4.21
CA ARG A 60 -13.81 16.82 3.39
C ARG A 60 -13.48 17.02 1.91
N ASP A 61 -13.72 18.23 1.38
CA ASP A 61 -13.48 18.53 -0.04
C ASP A 61 -11.98 18.52 -0.39
N GLY A 62 -11.12 18.78 0.61
CA GLY A 62 -9.67 18.63 0.51
C GLY A 62 -9.20 17.21 0.19
N LEU A 63 -9.96 16.17 0.58
CA LEU A 63 -9.64 14.78 0.26
C LEU A 63 -9.53 14.52 -1.25
N LEU A 64 -10.35 15.21 -2.06
CA LEU A 64 -10.34 15.09 -3.53
C LEU A 64 -9.03 15.57 -4.18
N LYS A 65 -8.28 16.42 -3.47
CA LYS A 65 -7.05 17.05 -3.96
C LYS A 65 -5.79 16.52 -3.27
N THR A 66 -5.94 15.72 -2.21
CA THR A 66 -4.82 15.24 -1.39
C THR A 66 -3.89 14.33 -2.20
N ARG A 67 -2.57 14.45 -1.96
CA ARG A 67 -1.53 13.62 -2.59
C ARG A 67 -0.52 13.17 -1.51
N PRO A 68 -0.27 11.86 -1.33
CA PRO A 68 -0.94 10.74 -2.01
C PRO A 68 -2.44 10.66 -1.66
N ALA A 69 -3.26 10.07 -2.54
CA ALA A 69 -4.72 10.09 -2.40
C ALA A 69 -5.18 9.28 -1.18
N GLN A 70 -6.09 9.83 -0.36
CA GLN A 70 -6.70 9.09 0.76
C GLN A 70 -7.92 8.28 0.34
N LEU A 71 -8.69 8.77 -0.64
CA LEU A 71 -9.85 8.07 -1.18
C LEU A 71 -9.41 7.07 -2.25
N TYR A 72 -10.12 5.95 -2.41
CA TYR A 72 -9.85 4.99 -3.48
C TYR A 72 -10.48 5.43 -4.80
N THR A 73 -11.66 6.06 -4.75
CA THR A 73 -12.25 6.82 -5.86
C THR A 73 -12.75 8.18 -5.39
N LYS A 74 -13.07 9.11 -6.30
CA LYS A 74 -13.55 10.44 -5.89
C LYS A 74 -14.93 10.36 -5.23
N GLU A 75 -15.75 9.43 -5.68
CA GLU A 75 -17.13 9.19 -5.23
C GLU A 75 -17.20 8.66 -3.79
N ASP A 76 -16.11 8.07 -3.27
CA ASP A 76 -16.03 7.67 -1.86
C ASP A 76 -16.26 8.87 -0.91
N VAL A 77 -16.04 10.12 -1.37
CA VAL A 77 -16.34 11.33 -0.57
C VAL A 77 -17.82 11.45 -0.21
N ASP A 78 -18.72 10.82 -0.97
CA ASP A 78 -20.17 10.88 -0.74
C ASP A 78 -20.61 10.04 0.47
N TYR A 79 -19.75 9.15 0.96
CA TYR A 79 -19.94 8.46 2.24
C TYR A 79 -19.64 9.36 3.44
N ILE A 80 -19.06 10.54 3.24
CA ILE A 80 -18.62 11.45 4.30
C ILE A 80 -19.57 12.65 4.35
N THR A 81 -20.32 12.78 5.43
CA THR A 81 -21.19 13.94 5.67
C THR A 81 -20.52 14.89 6.66
N ALA A 82 -20.27 16.14 6.25
CA ALA A 82 -19.68 17.15 7.12
C ALA A 82 -20.73 17.77 8.06
N GLY A 83 -20.33 18.05 9.29
CA GLY A 83 -21.13 18.74 10.30
C GLY A 83 -20.27 19.46 11.33
N ASN A 84 -20.87 19.93 12.41
CA ASN A 84 -20.16 20.58 13.51
C ASN A 84 -20.56 20.03 14.90
N MET A 85 -19.67 20.23 15.88
CA MET A 85 -19.81 19.72 17.25
C MET A 85 -20.73 20.57 18.14
N GLU A 86 -21.57 21.45 17.58
CA GLU A 86 -22.62 22.16 18.31
C GLU A 86 -24.00 21.75 17.79
N ASP A 87 -24.24 21.95 16.49
CA ASP A 87 -25.55 21.77 15.87
C ASP A 87 -25.87 20.29 15.60
N ASN A 88 -24.84 19.45 15.43
CA ASN A 88 -24.99 18.10 14.89
C ASN A 88 -24.67 16.98 15.89
N LEU A 89 -24.51 17.28 17.19
CA LEU A 89 -24.27 16.25 18.20
C LEU A 89 -25.39 15.19 18.26
N GLY A 90 -26.62 15.56 17.90
CA GLY A 90 -27.74 14.60 17.81
C GLY A 90 -27.49 13.43 16.85
N TRP A 91 -26.62 13.59 15.84
CA TRP A 91 -26.28 12.54 14.89
C TRP A 91 -25.52 11.37 15.53
N LEU A 92 -24.87 11.59 16.68
CA LEU A 92 -24.11 10.54 17.38
C LEU A 92 -24.99 9.38 17.87
N LYS A 93 -26.31 9.59 17.97
CA LYS A 93 -27.28 8.53 18.30
C LYS A 93 -27.37 7.44 17.23
N GLU A 94 -26.95 7.73 16.00
CA GLU A 94 -26.95 6.78 14.89
C GLU A 94 -25.64 5.97 14.79
N CYS A 95 -24.55 6.46 15.40
CA CYS A 95 -23.21 5.93 15.20
C CYS A 95 -22.95 4.68 16.04
N ASP A 96 -22.37 3.64 15.44
CA ASP A 96 -21.88 2.44 16.13
C ASP A 96 -20.49 2.66 16.75
N TRP A 97 -19.70 3.53 16.13
CA TRP A 97 -18.34 3.86 16.51
C TRP A 97 -18.09 5.37 16.38
N ILE A 98 -17.42 5.95 17.37
CA ILE A 98 -17.08 7.37 17.42
C ILE A 98 -15.57 7.49 17.65
N VAL A 99 -14.89 8.27 16.82
CA VAL A 99 -13.44 8.46 16.87
C VAL A 99 -13.11 9.90 17.22
N GLU A 100 -12.42 10.10 18.32
CA GLU A 100 -11.84 11.38 18.71
C GLU A 100 -10.50 11.58 17.98
N ALA A 101 -10.39 12.68 17.23
CA ALA A 101 -9.21 13.11 16.48
C ALA A 101 -9.04 14.64 16.54
N VAL A 102 -9.34 15.24 17.70
CA VAL A 102 -9.19 16.67 18.01
C VAL A 102 -7.76 16.99 18.47
N PRO A 103 -7.38 18.27 18.63
CA PRO A 103 -6.01 18.66 19.01
C PRO A 103 -5.46 17.92 20.23
N GLU A 104 -4.14 17.72 20.24
CA GLU A 104 -3.42 16.92 21.25
C GLU A 104 -3.29 17.67 22.59
N ASN A 105 -4.41 17.90 23.25
CA ASN A 105 -4.51 18.58 24.54
C ASN A 105 -5.53 17.85 25.44
N LEU A 106 -5.09 17.44 26.63
CA LEU A 106 -5.92 16.64 27.55
C LEU A 106 -7.21 17.34 27.97
N ALA A 107 -7.17 18.64 28.24
CA ALA A 107 -8.36 19.39 28.67
C ALA A 107 -9.40 19.46 27.55
N ILE A 108 -8.96 19.74 26.31
CA ILE A 108 -9.84 19.75 25.13
C ILE A 108 -10.47 18.36 24.92
N LYS A 109 -9.68 17.30 24.97
CA LYS A 109 -10.18 15.93 24.77
C LYS A 109 -11.19 15.53 25.85
N LYS A 110 -10.90 15.81 27.12
CA LYS A 110 -11.85 15.61 28.24
C LYS A 110 -13.16 16.36 28.04
N ASP A 111 -13.09 17.63 27.61
CA ASP A 111 -14.29 18.43 27.32
C ASP A 111 -15.12 17.81 26.18
N VAL A 112 -14.47 17.38 25.09
CA VAL A 112 -15.14 16.69 23.98
C VAL A 112 -15.84 15.41 24.47
N LEU A 113 -15.19 14.57 25.29
CA LEU A 113 -15.81 13.34 25.82
C LEU A 113 -17.06 13.66 26.66
N LYS A 114 -16.97 14.66 27.54
CA LYS A 114 -18.11 15.12 28.36
C LYS A 114 -19.23 15.67 27.48
N LYS A 115 -18.89 16.43 26.44
CA LYS A 115 -19.84 17.02 25.50
C LYS A 115 -20.61 15.98 24.69
N ILE A 116 -19.96 14.91 24.23
CA ILE A 116 -20.61 13.89 23.40
C ILE A 116 -21.42 12.87 24.21
N ALA A 117 -21.04 12.60 25.47
CA ALA A 117 -21.60 11.53 26.28
C ALA A 117 -23.14 11.48 26.32
N PRO A 118 -23.87 12.60 26.45
CA PRO A 118 -25.33 12.60 26.46
C PRO A 118 -25.98 12.27 25.11
N HIS A 119 -25.20 12.28 24.03
CA HIS A 119 -25.68 12.14 22.66
C HIS A 119 -25.32 10.81 22.00
N ILE A 120 -24.43 10.02 22.60
CA ILE A 120 -24.07 8.70 22.07
C ILE A 120 -25.15 7.68 22.39
N LYS A 121 -25.34 6.68 21.52
CA LYS A 121 -26.23 5.55 21.84
C LYS A 121 -25.58 4.61 22.86
N PRO A 122 -26.36 3.94 23.73
CA PRO A 122 -25.83 2.93 24.64
C PRO A 122 -25.05 1.84 23.92
N GLY A 123 -23.88 1.49 24.43
CA GLY A 123 -23.00 0.45 23.86
C GLY A 123 -22.26 0.84 22.58
N ALA A 124 -22.35 2.10 22.13
CA ALA A 124 -21.47 2.63 21.08
C ALA A 124 -20.01 2.55 21.53
N ILE A 125 -19.14 2.17 20.60
CA ILE A 125 -17.70 2.19 20.84
C ILE A 125 -17.21 3.62 20.67
N VAL A 126 -16.40 4.10 21.60
CA VAL A 126 -15.77 5.41 21.50
C VAL A 126 -14.26 5.20 21.57
N SER A 127 -13.51 5.78 20.65
CA SER A 127 -12.05 5.66 20.67
C SER A 127 -11.35 6.99 20.46
N SER A 128 -10.06 7.04 20.80
CA SER A 128 -9.17 8.15 20.50
C SER A 128 -8.10 7.74 19.49
N ASN A 129 -7.83 8.63 18.53
CA ASN A 129 -6.64 8.62 17.67
C ASN A 129 -5.51 9.47 18.27
N THR A 130 -5.53 9.76 19.57
CA THR A 130 -4.40 10.42 20.26
C THR A 130 -3.11 9.66 19.99
N SER A 131 -2.00 10.38 19.97
CA SER A 131 -0.67 9.86 19.66
C SER A 131 0.21 9.75 20.90
N THR A 132 -0.11 10.49 21.97
CA THR A 132 0.76 10.59 23.16
C THR A 132 0.03 10.61 24.51
N ILE A 133 -1.27 10.93 24.54
CA ILE A 133 -2.03 11.08 25.79
C ILE A 133 -2.59 9.73 26.24
N SER A 134 -2.53 9.46 27.56
CA SER A 134 -3.09 8.24 28.14
C SER A 134 -4.60 8.12 27.88
N ILE A 135 -4.99 6.95 27.40
CA ILE A 135 -6.38 6.54 27.18
C ILE A 135 -7.14 6.51 28.52
N THR A 136 -6.50 6.02 29.57
CA THR A 136 -7.05 5.97 30.93
C THR A 136 -7.31 7.36 31.48
N THR A 137 -6.30 8.24 31.49
CA THR A 137 -6.45 9.61 32.03
C THR A 137 -7.52 10.41 31.28
N MET A 138 -7.67 10.19 29.97
CA MET A 138 -8.64 10.94 29.17
C MET A 138 -10.09 10.67 29.57
N ALA A 139 -10.42 9.43 29.95
CA ALA A 139 -11.77 9.02 30.30
C ALA A 139 -12.00 8.81 31.81
N GLU A 140 -11.05 9.18 32.67
CA GLU A 140 -11.12 8.90 34.11
C GLU A 140 -12.37 9.51 34.79
N ASP A 141 -12.81 10.69 34.32
CA ASP A 141 -14.00 11.41 34.80
C ASP A 141 -15.32 10.86 34.23
N MET A 142 -15.26 9.89 33.32
CA MET A 142 -16.44 9.35 32.63
C MET A 142 -17.06 8.20 33.42
N PRO A 143 -18.39 7.98 33.32
CA PRO A 143 -19.05 6.84 33.96
C PRO A 143 -18.47 5.50 33.49
N ILE A 144 -18.48 4.49 34.37
CA ILE A 144 -17.92 3.15 34.07
C ILE A 144 -18.48 2.53 32.78
N GLU A 145 -19.78 2.72 32.51
CA GLU A 145 -20.43 2.21 31.29
C GLU A 145 -19.87 2.84 30.00
N PHE A 146 -19.38 4.08 30.07
CA PHE A 146 -18.64 4.71 28.99
C PHE A 146 -17.23 4.11 28.89
N ARG A 147 -16.51 4.01 30.02
CA ARG A 147 -15.11 3.56 30.06
C ARG A 147 -14.95 2.11 29.56
N LYS A 148 -15.94 1.24 29.77
CA LYS A 148 -15.97 -0.12 29.20
C LYS A 148 -15.92 -0.17 27.67
N ASN A 149 -16.45 0.86 27.00
CA ASN A 149 -16.49 0.97 25.54
C ASN A 149 -15.46 1.96 24.99
N TRP A 150 -14.50 2.41 25.82
CA TRP A 150 -13.51 3.41 25.50
C TRP A 150 -12.13 2.77 25.27
N LEU A 151 -11.48 3.09 24.15
CA LEU A 151 -10.14 2.56 23.83
C LEU A 151 -9.32 3.53 22.95
N GLY A 152 -8.03 3.27 22.80
CA GLY A 152 -7.22 3.89 21.74
C GLY A 152 -7.33 3.12 20.43
N THR A 153 -7.53 3.85 19.33
CA THR A 153 -7.39 3.35 17.95
C THR A 153 -6.47 4.31 17.19
N HIS A 154 -5.16 4.09 17.30
CA HIS A 154 -4.18 5.03 16.78
C HIS A 154 -3.73 4.62 15.37
N PHE A 155 -4.21 5.38 14.39
CA PHE A 155 -3.89 5.27 12.97
C PHE A 155 -2.64 6.08 12.63
N PHE A 156 -1.97 5.70 11.54
CA PHE A 156 -0.75 6.36 11.07
C PHE A 156 -0.98 7.10 9.76
N ASN A 157 -0.41 8.29 9.63
CA ASN A 157 -0.52 9.10 8.41
C ASN A 157 0.49 8.62 7.35
N PRO A 158 0.08 8.44 6.07
CA PRO A 158 -1.28 8.60 5.55
C PRO A 158 -2.16 7.37 5.78
N VAL A 159 -3.37 7.58 6.31
CA VAL A 159 -4.25 6.52 6.84
C VAL A 159 -4.49 5.41 5.83
N ARG A 160 -4.74 5.71 4.55
CA ARG A 160 -4.93 4.68 3.52
C ARG A 160 -3.75 3.71 3.38
N TYR A 161 -2.51 4.22 3.41
CA TYR A 161 -1.32 3.46 3.03
C TYR A 161 -0.60 2.80 4.21
N MET A 162 -0.73 3.37 5.40
CA MET A 162 -0.08 2.81 6.58
C MET A 162 -0.85 1.58 7.07
N LYS A 163 -0.14 0.47 7.21
CA LYS A 163 -0.71 -0.82 7.61
C LYS A 163 -1.11 -0.83 9.10
N LEU A 164 -0.30 -0.17 9.93
CA LEU A 164 -0.42 -0.19 11.38
C LEU A 164 -1.71 0.45 11.90
N LEU A 165 -2.37 -0.24 12.82
CA LEU A 165 -3.34 0.29 13.76
C LEU A 165 -2.93 -0.19 15.16
N GLU A 166 -2.57 0.74 16.03
CA GLU A 166 -2.32 0.45 17.44
C GLU A 166 -3.66 0.41 18.19
N ILE A 167 -3.91 -0.68 18.92
CA ILE A 167 -5.06 -0.84 19.81
C ILE A 167 -4.56 -0.72 21.24
N ILE A 168 -5.11 0.25 21.97
CA ILE A 168 -4.65 0.62 23.32
C ILE A 168 -5.80 0.49 24.32
N PRO A 169 -5.69 -0.34 25.37
CA PRO A 169 -6.71 -0.43 26.40
C PRO A 169 -6.64 0.75 27.36
N GLY A 170 -7.77 1.38 27.67
CA GLY A 170 -7.93 2.11 28.93
C GLY A 170 -8.15 1.15 30.10
N ALA A 171 -7.98 1.63 31.34
CA ALA A 171 -8.04 0.80 32.55
C ALA A 171 -9.31 -0.07 32.73
N ASP A 172 -10.47 0.41 32.27
CA ASP A 172 -11.75 -0.31 32.40
C ASP A 172 -12.27 -0.90 31.07
N THR A 173 -11.46 -0.86 30.00
CA THR A 173 -11.91 -1.29 28.66
C THR A 173 -12.29 -2.75 28.69
N ASP A 174 -13.47 -3.08 28.14
CA ASP A 174 -13.90 -4.46 28.01
C ASP A 174 -13.01 -5.21 26.98
N PRO A 175 -12.39 -6.34 27.36
CA PRO A 175 -11.61 -7.16 26.43
C PRO A 175 -12.37 -7.59 25.17
N GLU A 176 -13.69 -7.78 25.25
CA GLU A 176 -14.50 -8.11 24.07
C GLU A 176 -14.54 -6.96 23.05
N ILE A 177 -14.53 -5.70 23.53
CA ILE A 177 -14.48 -4.51 22.67
C ILE A 177 -13.13 -4.40 21.97
N LEU A 178 -12.05 -4.65 22.70
CA LEU A 178 -10.69 -4.68 22.16
C LEU A 178 -10.57 -5.72 21.03
N GLN A 179 -11.00 -6.96 21.30
CA GLN A 179 -10.92 -8.03 20.31
C GLN A 179 -11.83 -7.78 19.10
N PHE A 180 -13.02 -7.21 19.32
CA PHE A 180 -13.91 -6.80 18.24
C PHE A 180 -13.28 -5.71 17.36
N MET A 181 -12.67 -4.68 17.96
CA MET A 181 -12.04 -3.58 17.22
C MET A 181 -10.78 -4.05 16.48
N ALA A 182 -10.01 -4.98 17.04
CA ALA A 182 -8.90 -5.62 16.35
C ALA A 182 -9.38 -6.39 15.09
N ASP A 183 -10.35 -7.29 15.22
CA ASP A 183 -10.89 -8.05 14.07
C ASP A 183 -11.57 -7.14 13.03
N PHE A 184 -12.27 -6.09 13.48
CA PHE A 184 -12.85 -5.07 12.59
C PHE A 184 -11.75 -4.30 11.85
N GLY A 185 -10.71 -3.87 12.55
CA GLY A 185 -9.54 -3.19 11.97
C GLY A 185 -8.86 -4.04 10.90
N GLU A 186 -8.68 -5.33 11.15
CA GLU A 186 -8.07 -6.25 10.18
C GLU A 186 -8.96 -6.56 8.99
N ARG A 187 -10.19 -7.02 9.24
CA ARG A 187 -11.04 -7.56 8.17
C ARG A 187 -11.77 -6.48 7.37
N VAL A 188 -12.16 -5.40 8.04
CA VAL A 188 -13.00 -4.37 7.43
C VAL A 188 -12.18 -3.17 7.05
N LEU A 189 -11.29 -2.67 7.93
CA LEU A 189 -10.47 -1.50 7.60
C LEU A 189 -9.16 -1.83 6.88
N GLY A 190 -8.79 -3.11 6.75
CA GLY A 190 -7.56 -3.50 6.06
C GLY A 190 -6.26 -3.16 6.79
N LYS A 191 -6.31 -3.04 8.12
CA LYS A 191 -5.15 -2.73 8.98
C LYS A 191 -4.51 -3.98 9.56
N SER A 192 -3.33 -3.82 10.13
CA SER A 192 -2.69 -4.83 10.98
C SER A 192 -2.56 -4.28 12.38
N ILE A 193 -2.84 -5.15 13.36
CA ILE A 193 -3.00 -4.76 14.74
C ILE A 193 -1.70 -4.92 15.50
N VAL A 194 -1.32 -3.87 16.22
CA VAL A 194 -0.33 -3.94 17.30
C VAL A 194 -1.03 -3.64 18.61
N TRP A 195 -0.78 -4.49 19.59
CA TRP A 195 -1.28 -4.31 20.95
C TRP A 195 -0.29 -3.45 21.72
N CYS A 196 -0.75 -2.30 22.22
CA CYS A 196 0.08 -1.39 23.00
C CYS A 196 -0.45 -1.25 24.42
N LYS A 197 0.44 -1.04 25.38
CA LYS A 197 0.05 -0.58 26.71
C LYS A 197 -0.20 0.92 26.71
N ASP A 198 -1.04 1.37 27.64
CA ASP A 198 -1.40 2.78 27.81
C ASP A 198 -0.27 3.58 28.46
N ASN A 199 0.78 3.84 27.68
CA ASN A 199 1.94 4.63 28.08
C ASN A 199 2.24 5.73 27.05
N PRO A 200 2.92 6.82 27.45
CA PRO A 200 3.13 7.96 26.57
C PRO A 200 3.82 7.63 25.26
N GLY A 201 3.16 7.88 24.13
CA GLY A 201 3.69 7.57 22.79
C GLY A 201 3.54 6.11 22.36
N PHE A 202 2.85 5.29 23.16
CA PHE A 202 2.57 3.88 22.90
C PHE A 202 3.83 3.09 22.50
N ILE A 203 3.86 2.50 21.31
CA ILE A 203 5.04 1.81 20.79
C ILE A 203 5.66 2.61 19.65
N ALA A 204 4.98 2.77 18.51
CA ALA A 204 5.63 3.30 17.31
C ALA A 204 6.13 4.75 17.52
N ASN A 205 5.30 5.61 18.10
CA ASN A 205 5.66 7.00 18.36
C ASN A 205 6.73 7.12 19.45
N ARG A 206 6.78 6.19 20.40
CA ARG A 206 7.83 6.11 21.41
C ARG A 206 9.21 6.01 20.75
N PHE A 207 9.37 5.14 19.75
CA PHE A 207 10.62 5.01 19.00
C PHE A 207 10.82 6.13 17.96
N GLY A 208 9.78 6.45 17.18
CA GLY A 208 9.90 7.41 16.09
C GLY A 208 10.25 8.82 16.52
N ASN A 209 9.66 9.31 17.63
CA ASN A 209 9.90 10.68 18.10
C ASN A 209 11.26 10.87 18.77
N GLN A 210 11.86 9.84 19.39
CA GLN A 210 13.24 9.96 19.87
C GLN A 210 14.29 9.81 18.75
N GLY A 211 13.94 9.13 17.65
CA GLY A 211 14.85 8.86 16.55
C GLY A 211 15.33 10.15 15.87
N GLY A 212 14.46 11.15 15.74
CA GLY A 212 14.77 12.45 15.15
C GLY A 212 15.81 13.27 15.94
N PRO A 213 15.57 13.57 17.22
CA PRO A 213 16.57 14.19 18.09
C PRO A 213 17.88 13.43 18.15
N THR A 214 17.82 12.09 18.23
CA THR A 214 19.01 11.25 18.30
C THR A 214 19.85 11.35 17.03
N ILE A 215 19.23 11.27 15.84
CA ILE A 215 19.98 11.38 14.59
C ILE A 215 20.59 12.77 14.40
N ALA A 216 19.89 13.83 14.83
CA ALA A 216 20.41 15.19 14.75
C ALA A 216 21.61 15.42 15.67
N ARG A 217 21.59 14.87 16.90
CA ARG A 217 22.75 14.91 17.80
C ARG A 217 23.96 14.18 17.21
N LEU A 218 23.74 12.95 16.71
CA LEU A 218 24.80 12.16 16.08
C LEU A 218 25.35 12.81 14.80
N MET A 219 24.49 13.49 14.04
CA MET A 219 24.90 14.25 12.86
C MET A 219 25.88 15.37 13.23
N THR A 220 25.61 16.12 14.31
CA THR A 220 26.53 17.14 14.81
C THR A 220 27.80 16.53 15.40
N GLU A 221 27.68 15.48 16.20
CA GLU A 221 28.84 14.79 16.82
C GLU A 221 29.82 14.24 15.78
N LEU A 222 29.31 13.67 14.69
CA LEU A 222 30.11 13.02 13.65
C LEU A 222 30.43 13.95 12.48
N ASP A 223 29.98 15.20 12.50
CA ASP A 223 30.16 16.16 11.40
C ASP A 223 29.72 15.55 10.06
N LEU A 224 28.42 15.23 9.98
CA LEU A 224 27.75 14.68 8.82
C LEU A 224 26.70 15.66 8.30
N THR A 225 26.46 15.65 6.98
CA THR A 225 25.42 16.45 6.33
C THR A 225 24.09 15.71 6.28
N PHE A 226 22.98 16.44 6.05
CA PHE A 226 21.65 15.81 5.91
C PHE A 226 21.62 14.75 4.78
N SER A 227 22.24 15.03 3.62
CA SER A 227 22.29 14.08 2.50
C SER A 227 23.14 12.84 2.79
N GLU A 228 24.20 12.96 3.57
CA GLU A 228 24.97 11.80 4.04
C GLU A 228 24.13 10.95 5.00
N ILE A 229 23.48 11.57 6.00
CA ILE A 229 22.59 10.88 6.93
C ILE A 229 21.48 10.13 6.19
N ASP A 230 20.78 10.77 5.26
CA ASP A 230 19.67 10.14 4.52
C ASP A 230 20.13 8.99 3.61
N ALA A 231 21.35 9.08 3.05
CA ALA A 231 21.94 7.99 2.28
C ALA A 231 22.30 6.77 3.15
N ILE A 232 22.81 7.01 4.37
CA ILE A 232 23.17 5.97 5.33
C ILE A 232 21.92 5.37 5.98
N CYS A 233 21.00 6.21 6.45
CA CYS A 233 19.78 5.85 7.18
C CYS A 233 18.60 5.49 6.27
N GLY A 234 18.90 5.02 5.06
CA GLY A 234 17.91 4.59 4.07
C GLY A 234 17.94 3.08 3.82
N PRO A 235 17.88 2.62 2.56
CA PRO A 235 17.85 1.19 2.23
C PRO A 235 19.07 0.40 2.72
N ALA A 236 20.21 1.06 2.96
CA ALA A 236 21.44 0.43 3.44
C ALA A 236 21.25 -0.22 4.82
N ILE A 237 20.36 0.31 5.66
CA ILE A 237 20.01 -0.26 6.97
C ILE A 237 18.57 -0.76 7.03
N GLY A 238 17.93 -0.97 5.86
CA GLY A 238 16.57 -1.47 5.78
C GLY A 238 15.47 -0.44 6.07
N ARG A 239 15.72 0.86 5.88
CA ARG A 239 14.70 1.92 6.01
C ARG A 239 14.20 2.41 4.64
N PRO A 240 13.06 3.13 4.58
CA PRO A 240 12.57 3.73 3.34
C PRO A 240 13.59 4.64 2.65
N LYS A 241 13.47 4.78 1.32
CA LYS A 241 14.34 5.64 0.50
C LYS A 241 14.28 7.14 0.85
N THR A 242 13.29 7.56 1.63
CA THR A 242 13.16 8.93 2.10
C THR A 242 14.24 9.33 3.10
N GLY A 243 14.93 8.37 3.73
CA GLY A 243 15.89 8.68 4.80
C GLY A 243 15.21 9.25 6.04
N SER A 244 16.00 9.88 6.91
CA SER A 244 15.54 10.45 8.18
C SER A 244 14.99 11.86 8.00
N PHE A 245 15.76 12.76 7.39
CA PHE A 245 15.39 14.16 7.19
C PHE A 245 14.40 14.34 6.04
N GLY A 246 14.54 13.56 4.96
CA GLY A 246 13.53 13.53 3.90
C GLY A 246 12.16 13.00 4.38
N LEU A 247 12.12 12.14 5.40
CA LEU A 247 10.88 11.75 6.07
C LEU A 247 10.29 12.91 6.89
N MET A 248 11.12 13.66 7.64
CA MET A 248 10.66 14.85 8.36
C MET A 248 10.12 15.93 7.40
N ASP A 249 10.74 16.11 6.23
CA ASP A 249 10.21 17.02 5.20
C ASP A 249 8.85 16.56 4.65
N LEU A 250 8.63 15.24 4.57
CA LEU A 250 7.38 14.65 4.10
C LEU A 250 6.26 14.82 5.13
N VAL A 251 6.55 14.52 6.40
CA VAL A 251 5.59 14.61 7.52
C VAL A 251 5.32 16.07 7.90
N GLY A 252 6.37 16.87 7.99
CA GLY A 252 6.37 18.23 8.54
C GLY A 252 7.17 18.30 9.84
N LEU A 253 8.14 19.22 9.90
CA LEU A 253 9.03 19.36 11.05
C LEU A 253 8.27 19.74 12.33
N ASP A 254 7.25 20.58 12.22
CA ASP A 254 6.41 21.00 13.34
C ASP A 254 5.62 19.84 13.96
N ILE A 255 5.14 18.91 13.14
CA ILE A 255 4.45 17.71 13.64
C ILE A 255 5.44 16.84 14.43
N ALA A 256 6.65 16.63 13.89
CA ALA A 256 7.68 15.85 14.56
C ALA A 256 8.13 16.50 15.88
N VAL A 257 8.36 17.83 15.89
CA VAL A 257 8.76 18.59 17.08
C VAL A 257 7.66 18.56 18.14
N ASN A 258 6.41 18.82 17.77
CA ASN A 258 5.29 18.81 18.71
C ASN A 258 5.06 17.42 19.32
N GLY A 259 5.15 16.35 18.52
CA GLY A 259 5.04 14.98 19.02
C GLY A 259 6.17 14.64 20.01
N THR A 260 7.40 15.04 19.68
CA THR A 260 8.57 14.87 20.54
C THR A 260 8.41 15.62 21.87
N GLN A 261 8.02 16.89 21.83
CA GLN A 261 7.79 17.70 23.04
C GLN A 261 6.63 17.18 23.89
N SER A 262 5.59 16.66 23.26
CA SER A 262 4.44 16.08 23.96
C SER A 262 4.86 14.86 24.79
N ILE A 263 5.64 13.93 24.22
CA ILE A 263 6.16 12.78 24.95
C ILE A 263 7.15 13.25 26.03
N HIS A 264 8.08 14.15 25.70
CA HIS A 264 9.02 14.73 26.66
C HIS A 264 8.31 15.29 27.91
N GLY A 265 7.22 16.04 27.73
CA GLY A 265 6.50 16.72 28.81
C GLY A 265 5.84 15.79 29.83
N VAL A 266 5.54 14.54 29.44
CA VAL A 266 4.83 13.57 30.29
C VAL A 266 5.72 12.44 30.81
N LEU A 267 6.94 12.32 30.29
CA LEU A 267 7.95 11.43 30.82
C LEU A 267 8.34 11.81 32.25
N SER A 268 8.83 10.85 33.04
CA SER A 268 9.32 11.09 34.40
C SER A 268 10.84 10.88 34.50
N ASP A 269 11.38 9.86 33.87
CA ASP A 269 12.82 9.53 33.86
C ASP A 269 13.64 10.60 33.11
N PRO A 270 14.59 11.28 33.79
CA PRO A 270 15.48 12.26 33.15
C PRO A 270 16.33 11.69 32.01
N ALA A 271 16.80 10.44 32.13
CA ALA A 271 17.65 9.82 31.10
C ALA A 271 16.85 9.57 29.82
N GLU A 272 15.60 9.11 29.97
CA GLU A 272 14.69 8.95 28.86
C GLU A 272 14.26 10.31 28.27
N LYS A 273 13.96 11.32 29.10
CA LYS A 273 13.62 12.66 28.64
C LYS A 273 14.66 13.25 27.70
N PHE A 274 15.93 13.08 28.04
CA PHE A 274 17.04 13.55 27.21
C PHE A 274 16.95 13.04 25.75
N LEU A 275 16.43 11.83 25.53
CA LEU A 275 16.26 11.27 24.19
C LEU A 275 15.28 12.08 23.34
N TYR A 276 14.32 12.78 23.96
CA TYR A 276 13.30 13.62 23.34
C TYR A 276 13.61 15.12 23.44
N GLU A 277 14.80 15.52 23.86
CA GLU A 277 15.19 16.94 23.79
C GLU A 277 15.33 17.40 22.35
N VAL A 278 14.53 18.39 21.95
CA VAL A 278 14.51 18.89 20.57
C VAL A 278 15.80 19.68 20.28
N PRO A 279 16.55 19.34 19.21
CA PRO A 279 17.74 20.06 18.81
C PRO A 279 17.48 21.54 18.50
N GLU A 280 18.41 22.43 18.87
CA GLU A 280 18.31 23.88 18.63
C GLU A 280 18.08 24.21 17.14
N LEU A 281 18.72 23.46 16.24
CA LEU A 281 18.54 23.59 14.80
C LEU A 281 17.07 23.42 14.38
N PHE A 282 16.35 22.46 14.96
CA PHE A 282 14.95 22.22 14.63
C PHE A 282 14.07 23.36 15.15
N LEU A 283 14.38 23.91 16.32
CA LEU A 283 13.70 25.09 16.87
C LEU A 283 13.92 26.33 15.98
N LYS A 284 15.15 26.59 15.53
CA LYS A 284 15.45 27.67 14.58
C LYS A 284 14.73 27.50 13.25
N MET A 285 14.64 26.28 12.73
CA MET A 285 13.87 25.97 11.52
C MET A 285 12.37 26.22 11.72
N MET A 286 11.82 25.86 12.88
CA MET A 286 10.44 26.18 13.26
C MET A 286 10.16 27.69 13.26
N GLU A 287 11.02 28.48 13.92
CA GLU A 287 10.92 29.94 13.97
C GLU A 287 10.96 30.57 12.56
N LYS A 288 11.84 30.08 11.69
CA LYS A 288 11.98 30.53 10.29
C LYS A 288 10.92 29.95 9.34
N ARG A 289 9.96 29.16 9.83
CA ARG A 289 8.94 28.45 9.03
C ARG A 289 9.51 27.56 7.92
N VAL A 290 10.66 26.93 8.20
CA VAL A 290 11.28 25.91 7.34
C VAL A 290 10.76 24.54 7.79
N LEU A 291 9.55 24.18 7.34
CA LEU A 291 8.76 23.08 7.89
C LEU A 291 8.67 21.84 6.98
N GLY A 292 9.36 21.81 5.84
CA GLY A 292 9.32 20.69 4.89
C GLY A 292 8.51 20.97 3.62
N ASN A 293 7.96 19.92 3.02
CA ASN A 293 7.27 19.96 1.73
C ASN A 293 6.08 20.91 1.73
N LYS A 294 5.37 21.03 2.87
CA LYS A 294 4.20 21.91 3.02
C LYS A 294 4.52 23.40 2.93
N THR A 295 5.76 23.79 3.26
CA THR A 295 6.29 25.16 3.11
C THR A 295 7.20 25.30 1.89
N LYS A 296 7.22 24.30 0.99
CA LYS A 296 8.10 24.23 -0.20
C LYS A 296 9.60 24.31 0.13
N GLY A 297 9.98 23.92 1.34
CA GLY A 297 11.37 23.94 1.82
C GLY A 297 11.46 23.49 3.28
N GLY A 298 12.39 22.56 3.53
CA GLY A 298 12.74 22.03 4.84
C GLY A 298 14.24 21.75 4.91
N PHE A 299 14.63 20.52 5.25
CA PHE A 299 16.01 20.06 5.09
C PHE A 299 16.42 20.06 3.61
N TYR A 300 15.46 19.84 2.72
CA TYR A 300 15.63 19.93 1.29
C TYR A 300 14.63 20.88 0.63
N LYS A 301 15.00 21.35 -0.55
CA LYS A 301 14.14 22.16 -1.43
C LYS A 301 14.31 21.73 -2.87
N ARG A 302 13.19 21.59 -3.59
CA ARG A 302 13.22 21.33 -5.04
C ARG A 302 13.15 22.64 -5.82
N VAL A 303 14.09 22.85 -6.72
CA VAL A 303 14.12 23.96 -7.67
C VAL A 303 14.23 23.35 -9.07
N GLY A 304 13.14 23.41 -9.84
CA GLY A 304 13.06 22.68 -11.10
C GLY A 304 13.22 21.17 -10.90
N LYS A 305 14.25 20.58 -11.52
CA LYS A 305 14.59 19.15 -11.38
C LYS A 305 15.60 18.88 -10.26
N GLU A 306 16.24 19.92 -9.73
CA GLU A 306 17.29 19.79 -8.73
C GLU A 306 16.71 19.72 -7.32
N LYS A 307 17.33 18.89 -6.47
CA LYS A 307 17.05 18.81 -5.04
C LYS A 307 18.25 19.43 -4.31
N LEU A 308 18.04 20.59 -3.73
CA LEU A 308 19.01 21.33 -2.94
C LEU A 308 18.86 20.96 -1.46
N MET A 309 19.93 21.14 -0.69
CA MET A 309 20.03 20.85 0.74
C MET A 309 20.26 22.15 1.52
N LEU A 310 19.62 22.28 2.68
CA LEU A 310 19.82 23.40 3.59
C LEU A 310 21.21 23.31 4.23
N ASN A 311 21.93 24.44 4.30
CA ASN A 311 23.09 24.59 5.17
C ASN A 311 22.60 25.02 6.57
N PRO A 312 22.91 24.26 7.65
CA PRO A 312 22.40 24.55 8.99
C PRO A 312 22.97 25.83 9.62
N ASP A 313 24.11 26.33 9.15
CA ASP A 313 24.77 27.53 9.67
C ASP A 313 24.26 28.79 8.96
N THR A 314 24.19 28.77 7.63
CA THR A 314 23.80 29.93 6.82
C THR A 314 22.30 30.00 6.53
N PHE A 315 21.58 28.89 6.67
CA PHE A 315 20.18 28.74 6.24
C PHE A 315 19.95 28.97 4.73
N GLU A 316 21.00 28.85 3.92
CA GLU A 316 20.92 28.90 2.46
C GLU A 316 20.84 27.48 1.85
N TYR A 317 20.22 27.35 0.68
CA TYR A 317 20.13 26.08 -0.03
C TYR A 317 21.25 25.92 -1.05
N GLY A 318 22.01 24.84 -0.95
CA GLY A 318 23.10 24.49 -1.85
C GLY A 318 22.99 23.08 -2.42
N PRO A 319 23.98 22.66 -3.24
CA PRO A 319 24.03 21.29 -3.74
C PRO A 319 24.16 20.28 -2.59
N GLN A 320 23.60 19.08 -2.80
CA GLN A 320 23.78 17.97 -1.87
C GLN A 320 25.23 17.47 -1.89
N LYS A 321 25.73 17.00 -0.75
CA LYS A 321 27.00 16.31 -0.66
C LYS A 321 26.79 14.80 -0.88
N PRO A 322 27.49 14.16 -1.84
CA PRO A 322 27.45 12.71 -2.00
C PRO A 322 27.95 12.00 -0.74
N ALA A 323 27.35 10.84 -0.44
CA ALA A 323 27.78 10.00 0.67
C ALA A 323 28.79 8.96 0.20
N GLU A 324 30.06 9.18 0.54
CA GLU A 324 31.20 8.36 0.14
C GLU A 324 31.85 7.75 1.39
N PHE A 325 31.39 6.56 1.76
CA PHE A 325 31.87 5.85 2.95
C PHE A 325 32.11 4.38 2.63
N PRO A 326 33.29 3.80 2.99
CA PRO A 326 33.58 2.39 2.74
C PRO A 326 32.53 1.43 3.31
N SER A 327 32.07 1.64 4.54
CA SER A 327 31.02 0.82 5.15
C SER A 327 29.69 0.91 4.42
N LEU A 328 29.32 2.10 3.92
CA LEU A 328 28.10 2.30 3.14
C LEU A 328 28.16 1.55 1.79
N ASP A 329 29.30 1.56 1.11
CA ASP A 329 29.45 0.86 -0.16
C ASP A 329 29.50 -0.66 0.02
N ALA A 330 30.17 -1.14 1.07
CA ALA A 330 30.10 -2.55 1.48
C ALA A 330 28.66 -2.98 1.80
N ALA A 331 27.90 -2.16 2.54
CA ALA A 331 26.49 -2.41 2.82
C ALA A 331 25.62 -2.38 1.54
N LYS A 332 25.88 -1.50 0.58
CA LYS A 332 25.15 -1.51 -0.71
C LYS A 332 25.41 -2.81 -1.49
N ALA A 333 26.64 -3.32 -1.47
CA ALA A 333 27.04 -4.56 -2.13
C ALA A 333 26.49 -5.84 -1.47
N ALA A 334 26.23 -5.81 -0.16
CA ALA A 334 25.68 -6.93 0.58
C ALA A 334 24.23 -7.29 0.17
N LYS A 335 23.89 -8.58 0.24
CA LYS A 335 22.61 -9.15 -0.23
C LYS A 335 21.53 -9.15 0.85
N THR A 336 21.88 -9.53 2.08
CA THR A 336 20.94 -9.67 3.19
C THR A 336 21.07 -8.53 4.19
N LEU A 337 19.99 -8.20 4.91
CA LEU A 337 20.04 -7.11 5.91
C LEU A 337 21.11 -7.34 6.99
N PRO A 338 21.30 -8.56 7.54
CA PRO A 338 22.36 -8.82 8.52
C PRO A 338 23.76 -8.51 7.96
N GLN A 339 24.08 -8.96 6.74
CA GLN A 339 25.35 -8.63 6.09
C GLN A 339 25.54 -7.12 5.87
N LYS A 340 24.45 -6.39 5.57
CA LYS A 340 24.51 -4.93 5.45
C LYS A 340 24.86 -4.27 6.79
N LEU A 341 24.24 -4.72 7.87
CA LEU A 341 24.46 -4.17 9.21
C LEU A 341 25.84 -4.55 9.75
N GLU A 342 26.30 -5.78 9.53
CA GLU A 342 27.66 -6.22 9.88
C GLU A 342 28.73 -5.35 9.23
N ALA A 343 28.56 -4.98 7.95
CA ALA A 343 29.48 -4.07 7.27
C ALA A 343 29.62 -2.70 7.96
N PHE A 344 28.56 -2.22 8.62
CA PHE A 344 28.64 -1.02 9.46
C PHE A 344 29.21 -1.33 10.84
N TYR A 345 28.83 -2.43 11.47
CA TYR A 345 29.23 -2.74 12.85
C TYR A 345 30.72 -3.08 12.96
N GLU A 346 31.31 -3.70 11.94
CA GLU A 346 32.74 -3.97 11.88
C GLU A 346 33.55 -2.82 11.26
N GLY A 347 32.89 -1.80 10.72
CA GLY A 347 33.53 -0.63 10.13
C GLY A 347 33.99 0.39 11.19
N SER A 348 34.84 1.33 10.76
CA SER A 348 35.38 2.39 11.64
C SER A 348 35.15 3.82 11.12
N ASP A 349 34.65 3.99 9.89
CA ASP A 349 34.38 5.30 9.31
C ASP A 349 33.13 5.97 9.94
N LYS A 350 32.86 7.24 9.60
CA LYS A 350 31.75 8.00 10.19
C LYS A 350 30.38 7.35 9.98
N ALA A 351 30.13 6.69 8.85
CA ALA A 351 28.86 6.01 8.61
C ALA A 351 28.71 4.76 9.47
N ALA A 352 29.79 3.99 9.66
CA ALA A 352 29.85 2.87 10.60
C ALA A 352 29.57 3.32 12.04
N GLN A 353 30.22 4.40 12.48
CA GLN A 353 30.01 4.97 13.82
C GLN A 353 28.56 5.44 14.03
N LEU A 354 27.98 6.11 13.04
CA LEU A 354 26.58 6.57 13.08
C LEU A 354 25.62 5.39 13.26
N VAL A 355 25.74 4.38 12.40
CA VAL A 355 24.83 3.23 12.40
C VAL A 355 24.99 2.40 13.66
N TRP A 356 26.23 2.18 14.13
CA TRP A 356 26.50 1.50 15.40
C TRP A 356 25.86 2.23 16.57
N LYS A 357 26.15 3.53 16.77
CA LYS A 357 25.61 4.33 17.88
C LYS A 357 24.08 4.36 17.86
N MET A 358 23.48 4.56 16.69
CA MET A 358 22.03 4.59 16.54
C MET A 358 21.38 3.24 16.85
N ASN A 359 21.83 2.15 16.23
CA ASN A 359 21.17 0.86 16.37
C ASN A 359 21.41 0.24 17.74
N SER A 360 22.62 0.37 18.30
CA SER A 360 22.91 -0.10 19.66
C SER A 360 22.10 0.66 20.70
N SER A 361 21.94 1.98 20.59
CA SER A 361 21.05 2.76 21.45
C SER A 361 19.60 2.32 21.31
N THR A 362 19.14 2.08 20.07
CA THR A 362 17.79 1.59 19.80
C THR A 362 17.55 0.20 20.42
N LEU A 363 18.53 -0.71 20.40
CA LEU A 363 18.45 -2.02 21.05
C LEU A 363 18.34 -1.90 22.56
N GLN A 364 19.22 -1.11 23.18
CA GLN A 364 19.20 -0.87 24.63
C GLN A 364 17.83 -0.33 25.05
N TYR A 365 17.32 0.67 24.33
CA TYR A 365 16.01 1.23 24.57
C TYR A 365 14.88 0.21 24.39
N ALA A 366 14.88 -0.53 23.27
CA ALA A 366 13.83 -1.52 23.00
C ALA A 366 13.75 -2.60 24.09
N THR A 367 14.90 -3.11 24.54
CA THR A 367 14.95 -4.15 25.56
C THR A 367 14.50 -3.64 26.93
N ALA A 368 14.84 -2.39 27.27
CA ALA A 368 14.45 -1.75 28.53
C ALA A 368 12.95 -1.42 28.62
N LYS A 369 12.29 -1.21 27.46
CA LYS A 369 10.87 -0.86 27.41
C LYS A 369 9.92 -2.06 27.46
N ILE A 370 10.44 -3.28 27.60
CA ILE A 370 9.62 -4.47 27.88
C ILE A 370 9.76 -4.80 29.38
N PRO A 371 8.66 -4.90 30.15
CA PRO A 371 7.27 -4.93 29.72
C PRO A 371 6.53 -3.57 29.79
N GLU A 372 7.23 -2.44 29.86
CA GLU A 372 6.61 -1.11 30.00
C GLU A 372 5.59 -0.81 28.89
N ILE A 373 5.99 -0.84 27.62
CA ILE A 373 5.14 -0.40 26.50
C ILE A 373 4.47 -1.56 25.72
N SER A 374 5.00 -2.77 25.88
CA SER A 374 4.57 -4.00 25.20
C SER A 374 4.86 -5.22 26.09
N ASP A 375 4.11 -6.30 25.92
CA ASP A 375 4.39 -7.59 26.59
C ASP A 375 5.38 -8.47 25.84
N ASP A 376 5.59 -8.21 24.55
CA ASP A 376 6.45 -9.01 23.68
C ASP A 376 7.26 -8.17 22.69
N ILE A 377 8.25 -8.83 22.09
CA ILE A 377 9.16 -8.24 21.10
C ILE A 377 8.48 -8.09 19.72
N VAL A 378 7.44 -8.87 19.44
CA VAL A 378 6.75 -8.93 18.15
C VAL A 378 5.98 -7.64 17.90
N ASN A 379 5.23 -7.16 18.88
CA ASN A 379 4.49 -5.90 18.82
C ASN A 379 5.44 -4.69 18.69
N ILE A 380 6.60 -4.72 19.37
CA ILE A 380 7.63 -3.68 19.20
C ILE A 380 8.17 -3.65 17.78
N ASP A 381 8.52 -4.82 17.24
CA ASP A 381 9.08 -4.89 15.89
C ASP A 381 8.05 -4.52 14.82
N ASN A 382 6.84 -5.07 14.92
CA ASN A 382 5.73 -4.78 14.00
C ASN A 382 5.33 -3.30 14.00
N ALA A 383 5.40 -2.61 15.14
CA ALA A 383 5.12 -1.18 15.21
C ALA A 383 6.06 -0.36 14.30
N MET A 384 7.34 -0.72 14.24
CA MET A 384 8.30 -0.03 13.38
C MET A 384 8.25 -0.52 11.93
N GLU A 385 8.03 -1.82 11.71
CA GLU A 385 7.87 -2.38 10.38
C GLU A 385 6.64 -1.84 9.67
N TRP A 386 5.51 -1.70 10.37
CA TRP A 386 4.23 -1.30 9.78
C TRP A 386 3.91 0.18 9.95
N GLY A 387 4.43 0.84 10.99
CA GLY A 387 4.22 2.26 11.28
C GLY A 387 5.27 3.18 10.64
N TYR A 388 6.48 2.69 10.39
CA TYR A 388 7.57 3.45 9.76
C TYR A 388 8.13 2.78 8.49
N ASN A 389 7.52 1.67 8.04
CA ASN A 389 7.95 0.91 6.85
C ASN A 389 9.43 0.48 6.93
N HIS A 390 9.91 0.16 8.14
CA HIS A 390 11.22 -0.47 8.30
C HIS A 390 11.17 -1.92 7.80
N LYS A 391 12.28 -2.42 7.28
CA LYS A 391 12.41 -3.82 6.84
C LYS A 391 12.45 -4.80 8.02
N ALA A 392 12.94 -4.34 9.17
CA ALA A 392 12.98 -5.08 10.41
C ALA A 392 12.84 -4.10 11.58
N GLY A 393 12.15 -4.54 12.63
CA GLY A 393 12.03 -3.77 13.86
C GLY A 393 13.32 -3.71 14.71
N PRO A 394 13.29 -2.95 15.83
CA PRO A 394 14.41 -2.72 16.73
C PRO A 394 15.15 -3.96 17.23
N LEU A 395 14.44 -5.07 17.47
CA LEU A 395 15.03 -6.33 17.92
C LEU A 395 15.27 -7.25 16.72
N LYS A 396 14.29 -7.39 15.81
CA LYS A 396 14.40 -8.25 14.64
C LYS A 396 15.58 -7.92 13.73
N MET A 397 16.02 -6.65 13.68
CA MET A 397 17.18 -6.24 12.89
C MET A 397 18.50 -6.88 13.34
N TRP A 398 18.56 -7.43 14.55
CA TRP A 398 19.73 -8.14 15.08
C TRP A 398 19.77 -9.63 14.73
N ASN A 399 18.70 -10.17 14.14
CA ASN A 399 18.69 -11.57 13.75
C ASN A 399 19.67 -11.85 12.60
N GLY A 400 20.37 -12.98 12.66
CA GLY A 400 21.41 -13.34 11.70
C GLY A 400 22.75 -12.62 11.94
N LEU A 401 22.88 -11.87 13.03
CA LEU A 401 24.13 -11.31 13.54
C LEU A 401 24.58 -12.05 14.81
N ASP A 402 25.86 -11.90 15.17
CA ASP A 402 26.40 -12.36 16.45
C ASP A 402 25.96 -11.43 17.59
N LEU A 403 24.70 -11.56 18.00
CA LEU A 403 24.09 -10.73 19.04
C LEU A 403 24.87 -10.77 20.37
N PRO A 404 25.35 -11.92 20.89
CA PRO A 404 26.21 -11.94 22.09
C PRO A 404 27.48 -11.09 21.95
N LYS A 405 28.19 -11.17 20.82
CA LYS A 405 29.36 -10.31 20.53
C LYS A 405 29.01 -8.83 20.61
N TYR A 406 27.90 -8.43 20.00
CA TYR A 406 27.50 -7.02 19.96
C TYR A 406 26.96 -6.52 21.29
N VAL A 407 26.24 -7.34 22.07
CA VAL A 407 25.86 -6.98 23.44
C VAL A 407 27.10 -6.79 24.31
N ALA A 408 28.11 -7.68 24.23
CA ALA A 408 29.36 -7.51 24.95
C ALA A 408 30.10 -6.21 24.57
N ARG A 409 30.04 -5.81 23.28
CA ARG A 409 30.58 -4.52 22.83
C ARG A 409 29.81 -3.34 23.44
N ILE A 410 28.49 -3.38 23.46
CA ILE A 410 27.65 -2.35 24.09
C ILE A 410 28.05 -2.15 25.56
N GLU A 411 28.22 -3.24 26.31
CA GLU A 411 28.62 -3.20 27.72
C GLU A 411 30.02 -2.65 27.92
N LYS A 412 30.97 -3.05 27.06
CA LYS A 412 32.34 -2.51 27.07
C LYS A 412 32.38 -1.00 26.81
N GLU A 413 31.46 -0.50 26.00
CA GLU A 413 31.29 0.93 25.69
C GLU A 413 30.45 1.68 26.75
N GLY A 414 30.05 1.02 27.83
CA GLY A 414 29.32 1.61 28.96
C GLY A 414 27.80 1.62 28.82
N GLY A 415 27.26 0.98 27.79
CA GLY A 415 25.82 0.76 27.63
C GLY A 415 25.31 -0.47 28.37
N ALA A 416 23.99 -0.70 28.34
CA ALA A 416 23.38 -1.88 28.95
C ALA A 416 22.10 -2.30 28.23
N VAL A 417 21.92 -3.62 28.08
CA VAL A 417 20.64 -4.23 27.69
C VAL A 417 19.87 -4.68 28.93
N ALA A 418 18.56 -4.87 28.80
CA ALA A 418 17.74 -5.35 29.90
C ALA A 418 18.19 -6.73 30.42
N PRO A 419 18.02 -7.03 31.73
CA PRO A 419 18.47 -8.28 32.34
C PRO A 419 17.97 -9.55 31.63
N TRP A 420 16.74 -9.52 31.11
CA TRP A 420 16.15 -10.68 30.42
C TRP A 420 16.93 -11.11 29.16
N VAL A 421 17.69 -10.22 28.53
CA VAL A 421 18.55 -10.56 27.39
C VAL A 421 19.74 -11.42 27.85
N LYS A 422 20.28 -11.13 29.03
CA LYS A 422 21.34 -11.94 29.64
C LYS A 422 20.82 -13.30 30.08
N GLU A 423 19.60 -13.33 30.63
CA GLU A 423 18.91 -14.59 30.95
C GLU A 423 18.66 -15.44 29.70
N MET A 424 18.29 -14.80 28.57
CA MET A 424 18.15 -15.46 27.27
C MET A 424 19.47 -16.13 26.85
N PHE A 425 20.61 -15.43 26.95
CA PHE A 425 21.92 -16.01 26.65
C PHE A 425 22.30 -17.14 27.61
N ALA A 426 22.00 -17.01 28.90
CA ALA A 426 22.25 -18.04 29.90
C ALA A 426 21.42 -19.31 29.63
N ALA A 427 20.26 -19.19 28.98
CA ALA A 427 19.45 -20.30 28.49
C ALA A 427 19.94 -20.91 27.16
N GLY A 428 21.09 -20.46 26.64
CA GLY A 428 21.66 -20.93 25.37
C GLY A 428 20.99 -20.34 24.12
N ILE A 429 20.13 -19.33 24.29
CA ILE A 429 19.40 -18.67 23.21
C ILE A 429 20.13 -17.40 22.83
N THR A 430 20.63 -17.31 21.60
CA THR A 430 21.52 -16.21 21.16
C THR A 430 20.91 -15.27 20.12
N SER A 431 19.63 -15.45 19.74
CA SER A 431 18.92 -14.55 18.83
C SER A 431 17.49 -14.30 19.28
N PHE A 432 16.92 -13.14 18.94
CA PHE A 432 15.55 -12.79 19.31
C PHE A 432 14.51 -13.60 18.54
N TYR A 433 14.81 -13.95 17.29
CA TYR A 433 13.98 -14.84 16.50
C TYR A 433 14.81 -15.97 15.91
N LYS A 434 14.12 -17.03 15.54
CA LYS A 434 14.63 -18.11 14.69
C LYS A 434 13.54 -18.52 13.70
N GLU A 435 13.97 -19.14 12.62
CA GLU A 435 13.05 -19.79 11.69
C GLU A 435 13.33 -21.29 11.74
N GLU A 436 12.29 -22.08 12.04
CA GLU A 436 12.36 -23.54 12.04
C GLU A 436 11.20 -24.07 11.23
N ASN A 437 11.50 -24.78 10.15
CA ASN A 437 10.50 -25.25 9.19
C ASN A 437 9.53 -24.12 8.79
N GLY A 438 10.07 -22.91 8.56
CA GLY A 438 9.39 -21.68 8.07
C GLY A 438 8.23 -21.16 8.90
N VAL A 439 8.10 -21.71 10.09
CA VAL A 439 7.47 -21.01 11.19
C VAL A 439 8.53 -20.11 11.79
N GLU A 440 8.24 -18.82 11.80
CA GLU A 440 9.04 -17.86 12.54
C GLU A 440 8.70 -18.00 14.02
N TYR A 441 9.73 -18.12 14.86
CA TYR A 441 9.62 -18.13 16.30
C TYR A 441 10.28 -16.89 16.88
N TYR A 442 9.72 -16.36 17.95
CA TYR A 442 10.28 -15.26 18.72
C TYR A 442 10.61 -15.75 20.13
N TYR A 443 11.61 -15.15 20.77
CA TYR A 443 11.91 -15.43 22.17
C TYR A 443 10.82 -14.83 23.06
N SER A 444 10.06 -15.70 23.73
CA SER A 444 9.09 -15.29 24.74
C SER A 444 9.80 -15.04 26.06
N ILE A 445 9.81 -13.78 26.49
CA ILE A 445 10.39 -13.34 27.76
C ILE A 445 9.74 -14.06 28.97
N PRO A 446 8.41 -14.17 29.10
CA PRO A 446 7.81 -14.85 30.25
C PRO A 446 8.08 -16.36 30.27
N ASP A 447 8.19 -17.02 29.11
CA ASP A 447 8.40 -18.47 29.03
C ASP A 447 9.88 -18.89 28.97
N LYS A 448 10.77 -17.91 28.78
CA LYS A 448 12.22 -18.12 28.58
C LYS A 448 12.53 -19.13 27.47
N ALA A 449 11.70 -19.15 26.43
CA ALA A 449 11.77 -20.10 25.33
C ALA A 449 11.24 -19.49 24.03
N TYR A 450 11.60 -20.09 22.90
CA TYR A 450 11.02 -19.72 21.61
C TYR A 450 9.55 -20.14 21.53
N LYS A 451 8.70 -19.20 21.11
CA LYS A 451 7.30 -19.44 20.76
C LYS A 451 7.05 -19.06 19.30
N PRO A 452 6.13 -19.74 18.60
CA PRO A 452 5.78 -19.34 17.24
C PRO A 452 5.25 -17.91 17.27
N VAL A 453 5.71 -17.08 16.34
CA VAL A 453 5.12 -15.76 16.11
C VAL A 453 3.64 -15.97 15.80
N PRO A 454 2.71 -15.28 16.50
CA PRO A 454 1.29 -15.44 16.24
C PRO A 454 0.97 -15.21 14.77
N ALA A 455 0.62 -16.29 14.06
CA ALA A 455 0.20 -16.23 12.68
C ALA A 455 -1.30 -15.98 12.62
N ASN A 456 -1.73 -15.06 11.76
CA ASN A 456 -3.14 -14.94 11.46
C ASN A 456 -3.55 -16.12 10.57
N GLU A 457 -4.39 -17.02 11.09
CA GLU A 457 -4.82 -18.25 10.39
C GLU A 457 -5.49 -17.98 9.04
N LYS A 458 -5.97 -16.74 8.81
CA LYS A 458 -6.54 -16.29 7.54
C LYS A 458 -5.46 -16.02 6.48
N VAL A 459 -4.18 -15.94 6.83
CA VAL A 459 -3.10 -15.61 5.88
C VAL A 459 -2.53 -16.89 5.29
N VAL A 460 -2.50 -16.97 3.96
CA VAL A 460 -1.82 -18.07 3.25
C VAL A 460 -0.32 -17.80 3.27
N ASN A 461 0.44 -18.66 3.94
CA ASN A 461 1.89 -18.57 4.03
C ASN A 461 2.55 -19.57 3.07
N PHE A 462 3.06 -19.08 1.93
CA PHE A 462 3.72 -19.90 0.92
C PHE A 462 4.99 -20.61 1.42
N VAL A 463 5.71 -20.02 2.39
CA VAL A 463 6.89 -20.65 2.99
C VAL A 463 6.46 -21.90 3.75
N LYS A 464 5.44 -21.75 4.61
CA LYS A 464 4.86 -22.87 5.36
C LYS A 464 4.32 -23.97 4.45
N LEU A 465 3.60 -23.61 3.38
CA LEU A 465 3.12 -24.58 2.39
C LEU A 465 4.27 -25.39 1.77
N LYS A 466 5.41 -24.75 1.48
CA LYS A 466 6.58 -25.45 0.96
C LYS A 466 7.13 -26.48 1.95
N GLN A 467 7.14 -26.19 3.24
CA GLN A 467 7.61 -27.12 4.27
C GLN A 467 6.61 -28.24 4.57
N ASP A 468 5.32 -27.93 4.49
CA ASP A 468 4.25 -28.91 4.66
C ASP A 468 4.10 -29.84 3.43
N ASN A 469 5.08 -29.85 2.51
CA ASN A 469 5.09 -30.58 1.25
C ASN A 469 3.84 -30.33 0.39
N LYS A 470 3.33 -29.10 0.42
CA LYS A 470 2.16 -28.65 -0.35
C LYS A 470 2.52 -28.04 -1.71
N VAL A 471 3.76 -28.23 -2.18
CA VAL A 471 4.15 -27.85 -3.55
C VAL A 471 3.73 -28.97 -4.49
N VAL A 472 2.86 -28.67 -5.45
CA VAL A 472 2.43 -29.61 -6.49
C VAL A 472 3.50 -29.70 -7.59
N PHE A 473 3.99 -28.55 -8.04
CA PHE A 473 5.22 -28.44 -8.84
C PHE A 473 5.87 -27.07 -8.64
N SER A 474 7.16 -26.95 -8.99
CA SER A 474 7.89 -25.67 -8.95
C SER A 474 8.78 -25.54 -10.17
N GLU A 475 8.51 -24.51 -10.98
CA GLU A 475 9.30 -24.10 -12.13
C GLU A 475 9.93 -22.71 -11.87
N PRO A 476 11.03 -22.34 -12.55
CA PRO A 476 11.68 -21.03 -12.35
C PRO A 476 10.74 -19.82 -12.51
N ALA A 477 9.73 -19.93 -13.39
CA ALA A 477 8.77 -18.87 -13.65
C ALA A 477 7.48 -18.96 -12.81
N GLY A 478 7.20 -20.08 -12.13
CA GLY A 478 6.01 -20.22 -11.31
C GLY A 478 5.96 -21.49 -10.47
N THR A 479 5.35 -21.40 -9.28
CA THR A 479 5.16 -22.55 -8.37
C THR A 479 3.67 -22.75 -8.12
N LEU A 480 3.20 -23.99 -8.23
CA LEU A 480 1.82 -24.38 -7.90
C LEU A 480 1.77 -24.98 -6.50
N TYR A 481 0.95 -24.40 -5.63
CA TYR A 481 0.75 -24.84 -4.25
C TYR A 481 -0.65 -25.42 -4.05
N ASP A 482 -0.77 -26.51 -3.30
CA ASP A 482 -2.02 -26.92 -2.65
C ASP A 482 -2.30 -25.95 -1.49
N ILE A 483 -3.35 -25.15 -1.61
CA ILE A 483 -3.77 -24.23 -0.55
C ILE A 483 -4.93 -24.78 0.30
N GLY A 484 -5.26 -26.07 0.14
CA GLY A 484 -6.29 -26.80 0.86
C GLY A 484 -7.68 -26.72 0.22
N ASP A 485 -8.60 -27.54 0.72
CA ASP A 485 -10.02 -27.61 0.30
C ASP A 485 -10.22 -27.87 -1.21
N GLY A 486 -9.29 -28.61 -1.82
CA GLY A 486 -9.34 -28.89 -3.26
C GLY A 486 -8.96 -27.70 -4.14
N VAL A 487 -8.35 -26.63 -3.59
CA VAL A 487 -7.92 -25.46 -4.37
C VAL A 487 -6.40 -25.39 -4.47
N VAL A 488 -5.89 -25.09 -5.66
CA VAL A 488 -4.46 -24.79 -5.89
C VAL A 488 -4.22 -23.30 -6.10
N CYS A 489 -2.99 -22.84 -5.84
CA CYS A 489 -2.55 -21.48 -6.10
C CYS A 489 -1.28 -21.46 -6.94
N LEU A 490 -1.35 -20.88 -8.14
CA LEU A 490 -0.17 -20.59 -8.95
C LEU A 490 0.41 -19.24 -8.53
N GLN A 491 1.64 -19.26 -8.02
CA GLN A 491 2.42 -18.07 -7.73
C GLN A 491 3.43 -17.80 -8.86
N LEU A 492 3.37 -16.61 -9.47
CA LEU A 492 4.27 -16.18 -10.55
C LEU A 492 5.64 -15.75 -9.99
N HIS A 493 6.74 -16.01 -10.72
CA HIS A 493 8.12 -15.77 -10.23
C HIS A 493 9.08 -15.12 -11.23
N SER A 494 8.71 -14.94 -12.50
CA SER A 494 9.59 -14.25 -13.46
C SER A 494 9.94 -12.83 -12.97
N LYS A 495 10.92 -12.15 -13.58
CA LYS A 495 11.35 -10.82 -13.12
C LYS A 495 10.18 -9.82 -13.15
N ASN A 496 9.74 -9.36 -11.97
CA ASN A 496 8.50 -8.58 -11.78
C ASN A 496 7.23 -9.28 -12.32
N ASN A 497 7.26 -10.60 -12.40
CA ASN A 497 6.21 -11.45 -12.95
C ASN A 497 5.86 -11.08 -14.40
N ALA A 498 6.83 -10.64 -15.20
CA ALA A 498 6.64 -10.36 -16.62
C ALA A 498 6.33 -11.65 -17.41
N ILE A 499 5.43 -11.56 -18.39
CA ILE A 499 4.98 -12.69 -19.21
C ILE A 499 6.09 -13.07 -20.19
N SER A 500 6.76 -14.16 -19.86
CA SER A 500 7.81 -14.82 -20.62
C SER A 500 7.29 -16.18 -21.10
N PRO A 501 7.91 -16.80 -22.13
CA PRO A 501 7.53 -18.14 -22.58
C PRO A 501 7.51 -19.18 -21.45
N GLU A 502 8.42 -19.09 -20.49
CA GLU A 502 8.51 -19.96 -19.32
C GLU A 502 7.34 -19.74 -18.37
N LEU A 503 6.88 -18.50 -18.19
CA LEU A 503 5.72 -18.21 -17.36
C LEU A 503 4.44 -18.80 -17.96
N VAL A 504 4.30 -18.70 -19.28
CA VAL A 504 3.14 -19.24 -20.02
C VAL A 504 3.12 -20.76 -19.91
N ALA A 505 4.28 -21.41 -20.06
CA ALA A 505 4.41 -22.85 -19.85
C ALA A 505 4.00 -23.27 -18.41
N ALA A 506 4.42 -22.53 -17.39
CA ALA A 506 4.01 -22.79 -16.01
C ALA A 506 2.49 -22.62 -15.80
N MET A 507 1.87 -21.63 -16.46
CA MET A 507 0.41 -21.44 -16.44
C MET A 507 -0.33 -22.60 -17.11
N GLU A 508 0.16 -23.09 -18.25
CA GLU A 508 -0.39 -24.25 -18.96
C GLU A 508 -0.31 -25.51 -18.09
N MET A 509 0.84 -25.75 -17.45
CA MET A 509 1.02 -26.87 -16.52
C MET A 509 0.05 -26.77 -15.33
N ALA A 510 -0.08 -25.59 -14.73
CA ALA A 510 -1.00 -25.37 -13.61
C ALA A 510 -2.47 -25.59 -13.98
N LYS A 511 -2.87 -25.10 -15.16
CA LYS A 511 -4.21 -25.31 -15.70
C LYS A 511 -4.50 -26.79 -15.92
N ALA A 512 -3.57 -27.52 -16.57
CA ALA A 512 -3.72 -28.95 -16.83
C ALA A 512 -3.78 -29.77 -15.54
N GLU A 513 -3.01 -29.38 -14.52
CA GLU A 513 -3.04 -30.01 -13.20
C GLU A 513 -4.36 -29.75 -12.48
N MET A 514 -4.83 -28.50 -12.46
CA MET A 514 -6.14 -28.13 -11.90
C MET A 514 -7.28 -28.92 -12.56
N ASP A 515 -7.30 -28.99 -13.88
CA ASP A 515 -8.36 -29.69 -14.64
C ASP A 515 -8.46 -31.17 -14.25
N LYS A 516 -7.34 -31.81 -13.89
CA LYS A 516 -7.30 -33.22 -13.50
C LYS A 516 -7.68 -33.45 -12.03
N ASN A 517 -7.09 -32.68 -11.11
CA ASN A 517 -6.99 -33.10 -9.71
C ASN A 517 -7.60 -32.14 -8.68
N TRP A 518 -8.06 -30.95 -9.09
CA TRP A 518 -8.45 -29.88 -8.16
C TRP A 518 -9.82 -29.30 -8.48
N GLU A 519 -10.50 -28.65 -7.56
CA GLU A 519 -11.82 -28.01 -7.78
C GLU A 519 -11.70 -26.61 -8.43
N GLY A 520 -10.55 -25.95 -8.29
CA GLY A 520 -10.29 -24.65 -8.89
C GLY A 520 -8.91 -24.11 -8.57
N MET A 521 -8.60 -22.93 -9.07
CA MET A 521 -7.26 -22.34 -8.95
C MET A 521 -7.31 -20.84 -8.63
N VAL A 522 -6.36 -20.41 -7.80
CA VAL A 522 -6.00 -19.00 -7.60
C VAL A 522 -4.72 -18.70 -8.38
N ILE A 523 -4.65 -17.57 -9.09
CA ILE A 523 -3.41 -17.07 -9.68
C ILE A 523 -2.97 -15.80 -8.95
N THR A 524 -1.74 -15.74 -8.45
CA THR A 524 -1.18 -14.56 -7.74
C THR A 524 0.28 -14.32 -8.11
N GLY A 525 0.79 -13.12 -7.85
CA GLY A 525 2.19 -12.78 -8.05
C GLY A 525 3.10 -13.24 -6.90
N GLY A 526 4.38 -13.40 -7.19
CA GLY A 526 5.47 -13.38 -6.22
C GLY A 526 6.07 -11.98 -6.09
N GLY A 527 6.53 -11.60 -4.90
CA GLY A 527 7.19 -10.31 -4.67
C GLY A 527 6.21 -9.12 -4.68
N ARG A 528 6.64 -7.97 -5.21
CA ARG A 528 5.95 -6.67 -5.01
C ARG A 528 4.76 -6.41 -5.93
N ASN A 529 4.73 -7.02 -7.11
CA ASN A 529 3.73 -6.76 -8.15
C ASN A 529 3.06 -8.06 -8.56
N PHE A 530 1.81 -8.02 -8.99
CA PHE A 530 1.16 -9.17 -9.60
C PHE A 530 1.80 -9.55 -10.94
N CYS A 531 1.81 -8.64 -11.91
CA CYS A 531 2.38 -8.83 -13.25
C CYS A 531 2.52 -7.49 -13.96
N VAL A 532 3.72 -7.16 -14.48
CA VAL A 532 4.00 -5.88 -15.16
C VAL A 532 3.78 -5.90 -16.68
N GLY A 533 3.23 -6.99 -17.22
CA GLY A 533 2.97 -7.16 -18.65
C GLY A 533 3.99 -8.07 -19.33
N ALA A 534 4.14 -7.94 -20.64
CA ALA A 534 5.03 -8.78 -21.45
C ALA A 534 6.52 -8.56 -21.11
N ASP A 535 7.34 -9.59 -21.29
CA ASP A 535 8.79 -9.45 -21.30
C ASP A 535 9.25 -8.71 -22.58
N LEU A 536 9.39 -7.39 -22.46
CA LEU A 536 9.86 -6.53 -23.55
C LEU A 536 11.30 -6.83 -23.99
N THR A 537 12.11 -7.49 -23.16
CA THR A 537 13.47 -7.89 -23.55
C THR A 537 13.40 -9.00 -24.60
N GLY A 538 12.57 -10.02 -24.37
CA GLY A 538 12.27 -11.06 -25.35
C GLY A 538 11.71 -10.50 -26.67
N VAL A 539 10.75 -9.56 -26.58
CA VAL A 539 10.17 -8.91 -27.77
C VAL A 539 11.24 -8.20 -28.61
N VAL A 540 12.11 -7.40 -27.99
CA VAL A 540 13.20 -6.71 -28.71
C VAL A 540 14.18 -7.70 -29.32
N GLY A 541 14.52 -8.77 -28.59
CA GLY A 541 15.39 -9.83 -29.10
C GLY A 541 14.83 -10.44 -30.39
N ALA A 542 13.55 -10.81 -30.39
CA ALA A 542 12.88 -11.36 -31.58
C ALA A 542 12.88 -10.37 -32.75
N ILE A 543 12.59 -9.08 -32.50
CA ILE A 543 12.63 -8.03 -33.53
C ILE A 543 14.05 -7.90 -34.14
N GLN A 544 15.08 -7.84 -33.29
CA GLN A 544 16.47 -7.67 -33.74
C GLN A 544 16.98 -8.87 -34.55
N SER A 545 16.50 -10.07 -34.23
CA SER A 545 16.82 -11.30 -34.94
C SER A 545 15.90 -11.58 -36.14
N ASN A 546 14.95 -10.69 -36.47
CA ASN A 546 13.92 -10.90 -37.49
C ASN A 546 13.08 -12.18 -37.28
N ALA A 547 12.91 -12.61 -36.03
CA ALA A 547 12.17 -13.81 -35.66
C ALA A 547 10.65 -13.51 -35.56
N TRP A 548 10.06 -13.06 -36.65
CA TRP A 548 8.66 -12.60 -36.71
C TRP A 548 7.66 -13.74 -36.45
N ASP A 549 7.93 -14.92 -37.01
CA ASP A 549 7.08 -16.10 -36.82
C ASP A 549 7.11 -16.57 -35.35
N ASP A 550 8.29 -16.58 -34.72
CA ASP A 550 8.42 -16.94 -33.30
C ASP A 550 7.68 -15.95 -32.40
N LEU A 551 7.74 -14.65 -32.71
CA LEU A 551 7.00 -13.62 -31.99
C LEU A 551 5.49 -13.79 -32.15
N ALA A 552 5.02 -14.11 -33.37
CA ALA A 552 3.61 -14.40 -33.65
C ALA A 552 3.12 -15.63 -32.87
N VAL A 553 3.91 -16.71 -32.88
CA VAL A 553 3.62 -17.95 -32.14
C VAL A 553 3.58 -17.70 -30.64
N ALA A 554 4.54 -16.94 -30.09
CA ALA A 554 4.56 -16.59 -28.67
C ALA A 554 3.33 -15.76 -28.27
N LEU A 555 2.95 -14.77 -29.08
CA LEU A 555 1.77 -13.94 -28.81
C LEU A 555 0.48 -14.78 -28.88
N LYS A 556 0.35 -15.63 -29.91
CA LYS A 556 -0.79 -16.54 -30.03
C LYS A 556 -0.88 -17.49 -28.84
N ARG A 557 0.24 -18.04 -28.37
CA ARG A 557 0.27 -18.91 -27.19
C ARG A 557 -0.22 -18.17 -25.93
N ASN A 558 0.12 -16.89 -25.78
CA ASN A 558 -0.42 -16.06 -24.69
C ASN A 558 -1.93 -15.88 -24.80
N GLN A 559 -2.44 -15.60 -26.01
CA GLN A 559 -3.87 -15.51 -26.26
C GLN A 559 -4.58 -16.84 -25.96
N ASP A 560 -4.05 -17.96 -26.47
CA ASP A 560 -4.59 -19.30 -26.24
C ASP A 560 -4.66 -19.63 -24.73
N MET A 561 -3.61 -19.29 -23.98
CA MET A 561 -3.60 -19.49 -22.52
C MET A 561 -4.67 -18.63 -21.82
N ASN A 562 -4.79 -17.35 -22.16
CA ASN A 562 -5.85 -16.49 -21.62
C ASN A 562 -7.26 -17.01 -21.97
N MET A 563 -7.45 -17.54 -23.18
CA MET A 563 -8.70 -18.17 -23.57
C MET A 563 -8.97 -19.47 -22.79
N ALA A 564 -7.94 -20.25 -22.50
CA ALA A 564 -8.04 -21.44 -21.66
C ALA A 564 -8.44 -21.10 -20.21
N LEU A 565 -7.98 -19.96 -19.67
CA LEU A 565 -8.45 -19.47 -18.37
C LEU A 565 -9.93 -19.07 -18.42
N LYS A 566 -10.33 -18.28 -19.42
CA LYS A 566 -11.70 -17.77 -19.58
C LYS A 566 -12.73 -18.89 -19.71
N TYR A 567 -12.38 -19.95 -20.45
CA TYR A 567 -13.25 -21.08 -20.74
C TYR A 567 -12.97 -22.33 -19.90
N SER A 568 -12.27 -22.17 -18.77
CA SER A 568 -12.05 -23.26 -17.83
C SER A 568 -13.37 -23.79 -17.27
N LEU A 569 -13.56 -25.11 -17.27
CA LEU A 569 -14.71 -25.76 -16.61
C LEU A 569 -14.67 -25.59 -15.09
N LYS A 570 -13.48 -25.33 -14.54
CA LYS A 570 -13.27 -25.09 -13.12
C LYS A 570 -12.91 -23.63 -12.86
N PRO A 571 -13.41 -23.00 -11.78
CA PRO A 571 -13.18 -21.59 -11.53
C PRO A 571 -11.70 -21.26 -11.35
N VAL A 572 -11.25 -20.25 -12.09
CA VAL A 572 -9.93 -19.61 -11.92
C VAL A 572 -10.13 -18.19 -11.41
N VAL A 573 -9.70 -17.93 -10.18
CA VAL A 573 -9.76 -16.61 -9.56
C VAL A 573 -8.39 -15.95 -9.58
N VAL A 574 -8.28 -14.79 -10.22
CA VAL A 574 -7.02 -14.03 -10.25
C VAL A 574 -6.95 -13.10 -9.04
N ALA A 575 -5.83 -13.09 -8.34
CA ALA A 575 -5.60 -12.31 -7.13
C ALA A 575 -4.57 -11.18 -7.35
N PRO A 576 -4.93 -10.11 -8.10
CA PRO A 576 -3.99 -9.05 -8.44
C PRO A 576 -3.70 -8.10 -7.27
N TYR A 577 -2.51 -7.49 -7.30
CA TYR A 577 -2.04 -6.48 -6.35
C TYR A 577 -0.85 -5.72 -6.95
N GLY A 578 -0.53 -4.55 -6.40
CA GLY A 578 0.59 -3.75 -6.89
C GLY A 578 0.42 -3.44 -8.39
N GLN A 579 1.50 -3.43 -9.16
CA GLN A 579 1.39 -3.25 -10.61
C GLN A 579 0.78 -4.48 -11.28
N THR A 580 -0.32 -4.27 -12.01
CA THR A 580 -1.06 -5.26 -12.79
C THR A 580 -1.28 -4.68 -14.19
N LEU A 581 -0.21 -4.64 -14.99
CA LEU A 581 -0.14 -3.81 -16.19
C LEU A 581 -0.08 -4.64 -17.47
N GLY A 582 -0.65 -4.10 -18.54
CA GLY A 582 -0.67 -4.71 -19.86
C GLY A 582 -1.19 -6.14 -19.85
N GLY A 583 -0.40 -7.10 -20.34
CA GLY A 583 -0.73 -8.52 -20.26
C GLY A 583 -1.12 -9.04 -18.86
N GLY A 584 -0.62 -8.42 -17.77
CA GLY A 584 -1.08 -8.73 -16.41
C GLY A 584 -2.54 -8.34 -16.16
N CYS A 585 -2.98 -7.21 -16.72
CA CYS A 585 -4.38 -6.81 -16.76
C CYS A 585 -5.19 -7.78 -17.63
N GLU A 586 -4.64 -8.24 -18.76
CA GLU A 586 -5.32 -9.20 -19.63
C GLU A 586 -5.53 -10.56 -18.95
N ILE A 587 -4.58 -11.06 -18.13
CA ILE A 587 -4.79 -12.28 -17.31
C ILE A 587 -6.00 -12.09 -16.37
N VAL A 588 -6.10 -10.93 -15.70
CA VAL A 588 -7.22 -10.61 -14.80
C VAL A 588 -8.54 -10.58 -15.56
N MET A 589 -8.57 -9.95 -16.75
CA MET A 589 -9.77 -9.87 -17.59
C MET A 589 -10.28 -11.24 -18.05
N HIS A 590 -9.38 -12.21 -18.20
CA HIS A 590 -9.69 -13.57 -18.63
C HIS A 590 -9.91 -14.57 -17.48
N GLY A 591 -9.69 -14.18 -16.22
CA GLY A 591 -10.09 -14.99 -15.08
C GLY A 591 -11.61 -15.17 -15.00
N SER A 592 -12.05 -16.32 -14.45
CA SER A 592 -13.46 -16.55 -14.13
C SER A 592 -14.00 -15.41 -13.24
N ALA A 593 -13.19 -15.00 -12.27
CA ALA A 593 -13.36 -13.78 -11.50
C ALA A 593 -12.02 -13.23 -10.99
N ALA A 594 -12.04 -12.05 -10.40
CA ALA A 594 -10.91 -11.50 -9.65
C ALA A 594 -11.24 -11.30 -8.16
N GLN A 595 -10.20 -11.42 -7.33
CA GLN A 595 -10.16 -10.92 -5.96
C GLN A 595 -8.97 -9.98 -5.87
N ALA A 596 -9.19 -8.67 -6.04
CA ALA A 596 -8.11 -7.70 -6.12
C ALA A 596 -7.73 -7.15 -4.74
N ALA A 597 -6.44 -6.93 -4.47
CA ALA A 597 -6.05 -6.11 -3.32
C ALA A 597 -6.51 -4.67 -3.56
N ALA A 598 -6.88 -3.95 -2.51
CA ALA A 598 -7.34 -2.55 -2.64
C ALA A 598 -6.32 -1.65 -3.36
N GLU A 599 -5.02 -1.89 -3.10
CA GLU A 599 -3.87 -1.26 -3.76
C GLU A 599 -3.44 -1.99 -5.06
N THR A 600 -4.41 -2.33 -5.91
CA THR A 600 -4.16 -2.84 -7.27
C THR A 600 -4.08 -1.69 -8.26
N TYR A 601 -2.93 -1.57 -8.91
CA TYR A 601 -2.66 -0.57 -9.94
C TYR A 601 -2.77 -1.23 -11.31
N ILE A 602 -3.98 -1.25 -11.87
CA ILE A 602 -4.33 -2.06 -13.05
C ILE A 602 -4.60 -1.20 -14.29
N GLY A 603 -4.09 -1.63 -15.44
CA GLY A 603 -4.47 -1.05 -16.72
C GLY A 603 -3.69 -1.55 -17.93
N LEU A 604 -4.20 -1.21 -19.11
CA LEU A 604 -3.61 -1.52 -20.41
C LEU A 604 -2.72 -0.34 -20.85
N VAL A 605 -1.41 -0.55 -20.82
CA VAL A 605 -0.38 0.51 -20.93
C VAL A 605 0.48 0.42 -22.19
N GLU A 606 0.14 -0.48 -23.09
CA GLU A 606 0.92 -0.88 -24.26
C GLU A 606 1.24 0.29 -25.20
N VAL A 607 0.35 1.28 -25.32
CA VAL A 607 0.60 2.48 -26.14
C VAL A 607 1.84 3.25 -25.67
N GLY A 608 2.15 3.21 -24.37
CA GLY A 608 3.33 3.82 -23.78
C GLY A 608 4.65 3.21 -24.28
N VAL A 609 4.62 1.97 -24.76
CA VAL A 609 5.76 1.30 -25.40
C VAL A 609 5.61 1.18 -26.92
N GLY A 610 4.60 1.83 -27.50
CA GLY A 610 4.35 1.80 -28.94
C GLY A 610 3.58 0.57 -29.43
N LEU A 611 2.89 -0.14 -28.54
CA LEU A 611 2.15 -1.37 -28.84
C LEU A 611 0.65 -1.18 -28.55
N LEU A 612 -0.15 -2.19 -28.87
CA LEU A 612 -1.53 -2.30 -28.39
C LEU A 612 -1.68 -3.54 -27.48
N PRO A 613 -2.74 -3.60 -26.65
CA PRO A 613 -3.11 -4.84 -25.95
C PRO A 613 -3.42 -5.93 -26.96
N ALA A 614 -2.74 -7.07 -26.82
CA ALA A 614 -2.77 -8.12 -27.83
C ALA A 614 -2.81 -9.55 -27.26
N ALA A 615 -2.95 -9.72 -25.95
CA ALA A 615 -3.25 -11.01 -25.34
C ALA A 615 -4.77 -11.18 -25.08
N GLY A 616 -5.62 -10.54 -25.89
CA GLY A 616 -7.08 -10.57 -25.80
C GLY A 616 -7.73 -9.34 -25.17
N GLY A 617 -6.98 -8.31 -24.81
CA GLY A 617 -7.48 -7.10 -24.14
C GLY A 617 -8.40 -6.25 -25.02
N CYS A 618 -8.06 -6.05 -26.30
CA CYS A 618 -8.94 -5.35 -27.24
C CYS A 618 -10.19 -6.20 -27.51
N LYS A 619 -10.02 -7.52 -27.66
CA LYS A 619 -11.13 -8.48 -27.82
C LYS A 619 -12.10 -8.41 -26.63
N GLU A 620 -11.61 -8.47 -25.40
CA GLU A 620 -12.47 -8.36 -24.20
C GLU A 620 -13.16 -7.01 -24.10
N ALA A 621 -12.50 -5.91 -24.46
CA ALA A 621 -13.13 -4.60 -24.54
C ALA A 621 -14.30 -4.57 -25.53
N THR A 622 -14.10 -5.13 -26.74
CA THR A 622 -15.15 -5.22 -27.76
C THR A 622 -16.34 -6.06 -27.29
N LEU A 623 -16.08 -7.25 -26.74
CA LEU A 623 -17.16 -8.12 -26.23
C LEU A 623 -17.96 -7.45 -25.11
N LYS A 624 -17.27 -6.84 -24.13
CA LYS A 624 -17.92 -6.14 -23.02
C LYS A 624 -18.75 -4.95 -23.50
N ALA A 625 -18.26 -4.19 -24.49
CA ALA A 625 -19.01 -3.09 -25.08
C ALA A 625 -20.28 -3.59 -25.77
N ILE A 626 -20.19 -4.66 -26.57
CA ILE A 626 -21.33 -5.28 -27.25
C ILE A 626 -22.34 -5.83 -26.23
N GLU A 627 -21.89 -6.50 -25.17
CA GLU A 627 -22.78 -7.05 -24.14
C GLU A 627 -23.64 -5.94 -23.48
N ARG A 628 -23.06 -4.77 -23.25
CA ARG A 628 -23.76 -3.60 -22.67
C ARG A 628 -24.81 -2.99 -23.59
N THR A 629 -24.82 -3.33 -24.88
CA THR A 629 -25.88 -2.90 -25.82
C THR A 629 -27.16 -3.72 -25.69
N LYS A 630 -27.09 -4.93 -25.11
CA LYS A 630 -28.26 -5.81 -25.00
C LYS A 630 -29.34 -5.15 -24.14
N GLY A 631 -30.55 -5.10 -24.69
CA GLY A 631 -31.71 -4.53 -24.01
C GLY A 631 -31.77 -3.00 -23.99
N VAL A 632 -30.83 -2.30 -24.64
CA VAL A 632 -30.84 -0.84 -24.74
C VAL A 632 -31.31 -0.40 -26.12
N GLN A 633 -32.38 0.39 -26.19
CA GLN A 633 -32.84 1.00 -27.45
C GLN A 633 -32.00 2.24 -27.76
N GLY A 634 -31.44 2.32 -28.96
CA GLY A 634 -30.86 3.56 -29.50
C GLY A 634 -29.37 3.88 -29.29
N PRO A 635 -28.52 3.17 -28.51
CA PRO A 635 -27.10 3.50 -28.49
C PRO A 635 -26.38 2.85 -29.67
N PHE A 636 -25.41 3.58 -30.24
CA PHE A 636 -24.47 2.99 -31.19
C PHE A 636 -23.42 2.20 -30.39
N ILE A 637 -22.95 1.05 -30.90
CA ILE A 637 -21.94 0.22 -30.20
C ILE A 637 -20.70 1.06 -29.84
N VAL A 638 -20.35 2.05 -30.68
CA VAL A 638 -19.23 2.97 -30.43
C VAL A 638 -19.34 3.69 -29.08
N ASP A 639 -20.53 4.07 -28.62
CA ASP A 639 -20.71 4.82 -27.37
C ASP A 639 -20.21 4.00 -26.17
N PHE A 640 -20.34 2.67 -26.23
CA PHE A 640 -19.82 1.77 -25.22
C PHE A 640 -18.35 1.38 -25.42
N LEU A 641 -17.80 1.56 -26.62
CA LEU A 641 -16.37 1.35 -26.90
C LEU A 641 -15.52 2.54 -26.45
N ILE A 642 -16.06 3.77 -26.46
CA ILE A 642 -15.33 5.01 -26.12
C ILE A 642 -14.52 4.88 -24.81
N PRO A 643 -15.09 4.42 -23.67
CA PRO A 643 -14.34 4.35 -22.43
C PRO A 643 -13.14 3.38 -22.51
N TYR A 644 -13.32 2.22 -23.15
CA TYR A 644 -12.24 1.24 -23.30
C TYR A 644 -11.14 1.76 -24.22
N PHE A 645 -11.53 2.35 -25.36
CA PHE A 645 -10.61 2.97 -26.29
C PHE A 645 -9.80 4.10 -25.63
N GLN A 646 -10.47 5.01 -24.91
CA GLN A 646 -9.82 6.11 -24.20
C GLN A 646 -8.81 5.59 -23.18
N ASN A 647 -9.18 4.57 -22.40
CA ASN A 647 -8.29 3.96 -21.42
C ASN A 647 -7.03 3.40 -22.08
N MET A 648 -7.16 2.65 -23.18
CA MET A 648 -6.01 2.08 -23.92
C MET A 648 -5.18 3.17 -24.62
N ALA A 649 -5.81 4.11 -25.32
CA ALA A 649 -5.13 5.16 -26.08
C ALA A 649 -4.38 6.17 -25.19
N THR A 650 -4.79 6.31 -23.93
CA THR A 650 -4.14 7.20 -22.95
C THR A 650 -3.27 6.46 -21.93
N ALA A 651 -3.16 5.12 -22.02
CA ALA A 651 -2.52 4.27 -21.02
C ALA A 651 -3.05 4.53 -19.60
N ALA A 652 -4.37 4.68 -19.44
CA ALA A 652 -4.99 4.96 -18.15
C ALA A 652 -4.79 3.78 -17.19
N VAL A 653 -4.17 4.05 -16.03
CA VAL A 653 -3.96 3.07 -14.96
C VAL A 653 -4.83 3.45 -13.79
N ALA A 654 -5.69 2.52 -13.36
CA ALA A 654 -6.41 2.66 -12.10
C ALA A 654 -5.41 2.66 -10.93
N THR A 655 -5.62 3.54 -9.96
CA THR A 655 -4.76 3.66 -8.76
C THR A 655 -5.34 2.92 -7.55
N SER A 656 -6.38 2.12 -7.79
CA SER A 656 -7.03 1.25 -6.82
C SER A 656 -7.89 0.19 -7.51
N ALA A 657 -8.23 -0.88 -6.79
CA ALA A 657 -9.20 -1.87 -7.29
C ALA A 657 -10.59 -1.26 -7.56
N LYS A 658 -11.08 -0.36 -6.69
CA LYS A 658 -12.36 0.33 -6.93
C LYS A 658 -12.32 1.19 -8.20
N GLU A 659 -11.21 1.88 -8.46
CA GLU A 659 -11.02 2.60 -9.71
C GLU A 659 -10.88 1.64 -10.90
N GLY A 660 -10.29 0.46 -10.70
CA GLY A 660 -10.21 -0.60 -11.71
C GLY A 660 -11.59 -1.10 -12.17
N VAL A 661 -12.58 -1.15 -11.27
CA VAL A 661 -13.99 -1.41 -11.61
C VAL A 661 -14.56 -0.25 -12.45
N ARG A 662 -14.31 1.01 -12.05
CA ARG A 662 -14.77 2.20 -12.78
C ARG A 662 -14.20 2.28 -14.20
N LEU A 663 -12.93 1.91 -14.37
CA LEU A 663 -12.24 1.85 -15.66
C LEU A 663 -12.50 0.54 -16.44
N ALA A 664 -13.36 -0.34 -15.92
CA ALA A 664 -13.78 -1.61 -16.52
C ALA A 664 -12.66 -2.64 -16.77
N TYR A 665 -11.52 -2.49 -16.08
CA TYR A 665 -10.48 -3.52 -15.98
C TYR A 665 -10.92 -4.66 -15.06
N LEU A 666 -11.67 -4.34 -14.00
CA LEU A 666 -12.33 -5.29 -13.11
C LEU A 666 -13.85 -5.27 -13.35
N LYS A 667 -14.50 -6.40 -13.10
CA LYS A 667 -15.96 -6.55 -13.16
C LYS A 667 -16.58 -6.01 -11.87
N ALA A 668 -17.83 -5.53 -11.94
CA ALA A 668 -18.56 -5.09 -10.74
C ALA A 668 -18.80 -6.24 -9.74
N THR A 669 -18.75 -7.50 -10.20
CA THR A 669 -18.87 -8.69 -9.36
C THR A 669 -17.55 -9.14 -8.75
N ASP A 670 -16.40 -8.63 -9.20
CA ASP A 670 -15.09 -8.98 -8.65
C ASP A 670 -14.96 -8.50 -7.20
N GLY A 671 -14.20 -9.25 -6.40
CA GLY A 671 -14.00 -8.96 -4.99
C GLY A 671 -12.82 -8.04 -4.74
N ILE A 672 -12.84 -7.34 -3.59
CA ILE A 672 -11.74 -6.48 -3.14
C ILE A 672 -11.33 -6.88 -1.72
N SER A 673 -10.05 -7.19 -1.52
CA SER A 673 -9.46 -7.40 -0.19
C SER A 673 -8.79 -6.10 0.28
N LEU A 674 -9.34 -5.49 1.33
CA LEU A 674 -8.76 -4.30 1.95
C LEU A 674 -7.47 -4.63 2.71
N ASN A 675 -7.42 -5.78 3.37
CA ASN A 675 -6.18 -6.32 3.93
C ASN A 675 -5.44 -7.14 2.87
N SER A 676 -4.26 -6.68 2.47
CA SER A 676 -3.45 -7.39 1.46
C SER A 676 -3.02 -8.78 1.91
N ASP A 677 -2.88 -9.00 3.22
CA ASP A 677 -2.42 -10.29 3.74
C ASP A 677 -3.48 -11.39 3.57
N PHE A 678 -4.76 -11.01 3.49
CA PHE A 678 -5.87 -11.95 3.32
C PHE A 678 -6.18 -12.25 1.85
N LEU A 679 -5.52 -11.56 0.90
CA LEU A 679 -5.82 -11.60 -0.53
C LEU A 679 -6.00 -13.02 -1.09
N VAL A 680 -5.01 -13.89 -0.86
CA VAL A 680 -5.02 -15.27 -1.39
C VAL A 680 -6.10 -16.11 -0.70
N SER A 681 -6.33 -15.89 0.60
CA SER A 681 -7.39 -16.61 1.34
C SER A 681 -8.78 -16.18 0.90
N ASP A 682 -8.99 -14.91 0.60
CA ASP A 682 -10.26 -14.38 0.10
C ASP A 682 -10.49 -14.86 -1.34
N ALA A 683 -9.44 -14.94 -2.15
CA ALA A 683 -9.49 -15.52 -3.49
C ALA A 683 -9.86 -17.01 -3.43
N LYS A 684 -9.29 -17.77 -2.49
CA LYS A 684 -9.65 -19.18 -2.23
C LYS A 684 -11.12 -19.31 -1.84
N LYS A 685 -11.61 -18.51 -0.88
CA LYS A 685 -13.04 -18.51 -0.51
C LYS A 685 -13.93 -18.23 -1.71
N ARG A 686 -13.50 -17.35 -2.61
CA ARG A 686 -14.22 -17.04 -3.83
C ARG A 686 -14.25 -18.22 -4.81
N VAL A 687 -13.13 -18.94 -4.98
CA VAL A 687 -13.09 -20.20 -5.75
C VAL A 687 -14.12 -21.18 -5.17
N LEU A 688 -14.04 -21.46 -3.87
CA LEU A 688 -14.95 -22.39 -3.19
C LEU A 688 -16.41 -21.97 -3.35
N ARG A 689 -16.71 -20.67 -3.22
CA ARG A 689 -18.07 -20.17 -3.42
C ARG A 689 -18.58 -20.40 -4.84
N MET A 690 -17.73 -20.19 -5.84
CA MET A 690 -18.09 -20.46 -7.24
C MET A 690 -18.33 -21.95 -7.49
N VAL A 691 -17.55 -22.84 -6.85
CA VAL A 691 -17.78 -24.29 -6.90
C VAL A 691 -19.13 -24.65 -6.25
N GLU A 692 -19.42 -24.11 -5.06
CA GLU A 692 -20.71 -24.28 -4.38
C GLU A 692 -21.90 -23.81 -5.20
N ASP A 693 -21.72 -22.72 -5.97
CA ASP A 693 -22.74 -22.14 -6.84
C ASP A 693 -22.83 -22.85 -8.22
N GLU A 694 -22.23 -24.05 -8.37
CA GLU A 694 -22.19 -24.84 -9.61
C GLU A 694 -21.66 -24.04 -10.82
N TYR A 695 -20.47 -23.44 -10.65
CA TYR A 695 -19.83 -22.62 -11.67
C TYR A 695 -19.86 -23.26 -13.07
N ASN A 696 -20.26 -22.44 -14.05
CA ASN A 696 -20.15 -22.76 -15.46
C ASN A 696 -19.38 -21.65 -16.19
N PRO A 697 -18.44 -21.98 -17.09
CA PRO A 697 -17.75 -20.97 -17.87
C PRO A 697 -18.70 -20.22 -18.81
N PRO A 698 -18.33 -18.99 -19.22
CA PRO A 698 -19.00 -18.33 -20.32
C PRO A 698 -18.96 -19.20 -21.59
N VAL A 699 -19.90 -18.98 -22.51
CA VAL A 699 -19.91 -19.67 -23.81
C VAL A 699 -19.39 -18.72 -24.88
N SER A 700 -18.41 -19.16 -25.68
CA SER A 700 -17.95 -18.41 -26.83
C SER A 700 -19.07 -18.27 -27.86
N ARG A 701 -19.28 -17.05 -28.35
CA ARG A 701 -20.32 -16.73 -29.33
C ARG A 701 -19.77 -15.74 -30.32
N SER A 702 -20.17 -15.87 -31.58
CA SER A 702 -19.95 -14.81 -32.56
C SER A 702 -20.72 -13.56 -32.15
N VAL A 703 -20.14 -12.40 -32.42
CA VAL A 703 -20.73 -11.08 -32.13
C VAL A 703 -20.80 -10.23 -33.39
N PRO A 704 -21.76 -9.31 -33.51
CA PRO A 704 -21.81 -8.40 -34.65
C PRO A 704 -20.63 -7.43 -34.59
N ALA A 705 -19.86 -7.33 -35.68
CA ALA A 705 -18.76 -6.38 -35.80
C ALA A 705 -19.28 -4.94 -35.66
N PRO A 706 -18.65 -4.09 -34.81
CA PRO A 706 -19.04 -2.69 -34.69
C PRO A 706 -18.92 -1.91 -36.01
N GLY A 707 -17.89 -2.23 -36.81
CA GLY A 707 -17.63 -1.66 -38.12
C GLY A 707 -16.84 -0.34 -38.08
N LYS A 708 -16.03 -0.12 -39.12
CA LYS A 708 -15.07 0.99 -39.21
C LYS A 708 -15.70 2.39 -39.22
N ASN A 709 -16.88 2.53 -39.81
CA ASN A 709 -17.56 3.82 -39.87
C ASN A 709 -17.94 4.31 -38.47
N ASP A 710 -18.34 3.39 -37.59
CA ASP A 710 -18.70 3.71 -36.21
C ASP A 710 -17.45 4.10 -35.39
N THR A 711 -16.29 3.49 -35.63
CA THR A 711 -15.05 3.81 -34.88
C THR A 711 -14.23 4.96 -35.46
N ALA A 712 -14.61 5.52 -36.63
CA ALA A 712 -13.93 6.66 -37.24
C ALA A 712 -13.88 7.90 -36.31
N LEU A 713 -14.92 8.09 -35.48
CA LEU A 713 -14.98 9.16 -34.48
C LEU A 713 -13.89 9.02 -33.41
N LEU A 714 -13.53 7.79 -33.03
CA LEU A 714 -12.45 7.51 -32.07
C LEU A 714 -11.10 8.00 -32.62
N LYS A 715 -10.84 7.71 -33.91
CA LYS A 715 -9.64 8.15 -34.61
C LYS A 715 -9.59 9.67 -34.75
N LEU A 716 -10.72 10.30 -35.06
CA LEU A 716 -10.82 11.77 -35.17
C LEU A 716 -10.55 12.45 -33.82
N ALA A 717 -11.08 11.91 -32.72
CA ALA A 717 -10.85 12.45 -31.38
C ALA A 717 -9.34 12.50 -31.04
N VAL A 718 -8.59 11.43 -31.34
CA VAL A 718 -7.15 11.43 -31.11
C VAL A 718 -6.42 12.37 -32.08
N LYS A 719 -6.87 12.48 -33.35
CA LYS A 719 -6.29 13.44 -34.29
C LYS A 719 -6.46 14.89 -33.82
N GLN A 720 -7.60 15.24 -33.21
CA GLN A 720 -7.81 16.54 -32.59
C GLN A 720 -6.81 16.79 -31.44
N MET A 721 -6.52 15.76 -30.63
CA MET A 721 -5.49 15.87 -29.59
C MET A 721 -4.11 16.14 -30.19
N VAL A 722 -3.78 15.56 -31.35
CA VAL A 722 -2.55 15.88 -32.08
C VAL A 722 -2.52 17.34 -32.54
N LEU A 723 -3.60 17.82 -33.16
CA LEU A 723 -3.70 19.20 -33.62
C LEU A 723 -3.61 20.22 -32.47
N SER A 724 -4.04 19.83 -31.26
CA SER A 724 -3.91 20.65 -30.05
C SER A 724 -2.55 20.53 -29.33
N GLY A 725 -1.62 19.72 -29.85
CA GLY A 725 -0.30 19.50 -29.24
C GLY A 725 -0.30 18.59 -28.00
N VAL A 726 -1.42 17.92 -27.69
CA VAL A 726 -1.56 17.03 -26.53
C VAL A 726 -1.10 15.59 -26.84
N ALA A 727 -1.12 15.19 -28.11
CA ALA A 727 -0.68 13.87 -28.60
C ALA A 727 0.32 13.98 -29.76
N SER A 728 1.18 12.97 -29.94
CA SER A 728 2.05 12.90 -31.13
C SER A 728 1.32 12.26 -32.32
N GLU A 729 1.80 12.52 -33.55
CA GLU A 729 1.33 11.80 -34.74
C GLU A 729 1.47 10.28 -34.59
N TYR A 730 2.45 9.82 -33.81
CA TYR A 730 2.64 8.40 -33.57
C TYR A 730 1.66 7.84 -32.53
N ASP A 731 1.28 8.62 -31.51
CA ASP A 731 0.18 8.26 -30.62
C ASP A 731 -1.12 8.06 -31.41
N TRP A 732 -1.39 8.94 -32.39
CA TRP A 732 -2.54 8.80 -33.29
C TRP A 732 -2.44 7.54 -34.18
N PHE A 733 -1.27 7.22 -34.71
CA PHE A 733 -1.05 6.01 -35.50
C PHE A 733 -1.38 4.73 -34.70
N ILE A 734 -0.89 4.62 -33.46
CA ILE A 734 -1.18 3.47 -32.59
C ILE A 734 -2.67 3.44 -32.22
N ALA A 735 -3.26 4.60 -31.88
CA ALA A 735 -4.68 4.69 -31.58
C ALA A 735 -5.56 4.28 -32.77
N CYS A 736 -5.15 4.58 -34.01
CA CYS A 736 -5.85 4.08 -35.21
C CYS A 736 -5.86 2.56 -35.28
N LYS A 737 -4.73 1.90 -35.01
CA LYS A 737 -4.64 0.43 -34.93
C LYS A 737 -5.56 -0.14 -33.85
N ILE A 738 -5.59 0.46 -32.66
CA ILE A 738 -6.52 0.06 -31.58
C ILE A 738 -7.98 0.21 -32.05
N ALA A 739 -8.34 1.35 -32.63
CA ALA A 739 -9.70 1.60 -33.13
C ALA A 739 -10.12 0.63 -34.24
N ASP A 740 -9.19 0.21 -35.10
CA ASP A 740 -9.43 -0.78 -36.15
C ASP A 740 -9.69 -2.18 -35.58
N VAL A 741 -8.91 -2.62 -34.59
CA VAL A 741 -9.16 -3.90 -33.91
C VAL A 741 -10.53 -3.87 -33.21
N LEU A 742 -10.84 -2.80 -32.48
CA LEU A 742 -12.14 -2.65 -31.81
C LEU A 742 -13.32 -2.61 -32.79
N ALA A 743 -13.10 -2.15 -34.03
CA ALA A 743 -14.12 -2.14 -35.08
C ALA A 743 -14.43 -3.52 -35.66
N GLY A 744 -13.57 -4.50 -35.43
CA GLY A 744 -13.57 -5.76 -36.19
C GLY A 744 -12.87 -5.63 -37.54
N GLY A 745 -11.82 -4.81 -37.66
CA GLY A 745 -11.01 -4.70 -38.87
C GLY A 745 -11.82 -4.24 -40.07
N GLU A 746 -11.68 -4.90 -41.23
CA GLU A 746 -12.43 -4.58 -42.46
C GLU A 746 -13.87 -5.13 -42.49
N ALA A 747 -14.31 -5.83 -41.43
CA ALA A 747 -15.64 -6.43 -41.41
C ALA A 747 -16.74 -5.36 -41.57
N ILE A 748 -17.71 -5.65 -42.43
CA ILE A 748 -18.89 -4.79 -42.58
C ILE A 748 -19.65 -4.80 -41.25
N LYS A 749 -20.11 -3.62 -40.81
CA LYS A 749 -20.93 -3.48 -39.60
C LYS A 749 -22.05 -4.52 -39.55
N GLY A 750 -22.19 -5.20 -38.41
CA GLY A 750 -23.18 -6.25 -38.20
C GLY A 750 -22.77 -7.65 -38.67
N THR A 751 -21.64 -7.79 -39.38
CA THR A 751 -21.10 -9.10 -39.73
C THR A 751 -20.77 -9.88 -38.46
N MET A 752 -21.23 -11.12 -38.35
CA MET A 752 -20.91 -11.97 -37.21
C MET A 752 -19.44 -12.39 -37.25
N ILE A 753 -18.64 -11.89 -36.31
CA ILE A 753 -17.22 -12.20 -36.16
C ILE A 753 -17.00 -13.04 -34.90
N THR A 754 -16.01 -13.92 -34.94
CA THR A 754 -15.63 -14.76 -33.79
C THR A 754 -14.66 -14.03 -32.87
N GLU A 755 -14.46 -14.57 -31.67
CA GLU A 755 -13.36 -14.09 -30.80
C GLU A 755 -11.99 -14.29 -31.45
N GLN A 756 -11.79 -15.43 -32.13
CA GLN A 756 -10.55 -15.70 -32.85
C GLN A 756 -10.27 -14.64 -33.91
N TYR A 757 -11.28 -14.17 -34.63
CA TYR A 757 -11.12 -13.10 -35.60
C TYR A 757 -10.58 -11.81 -34.98
N LEU A 758 -11.04 -11.43 -33.78
CA LEU A 758 -10.51 -10.28 -33.05
C LEU A 758 -9.08 -10.53 -32.54
N LEU A 759 -8.78 -11.74 -32.08
CA LEU A 759 -7.43 -12.13 -31.64
C LEU A 759 -6.43 -12.09 -32.81
N ASP A 760 -6.83 -12.53 -34.01
CA ASP A 760 -5.99 -12.48 -35.21
C ASP A 760 -5.69 -11.02 -35.61
N LEU A 761 -6.67 -10.12 -35.48
CA LEU A 761 -6.47 -8.69 -35.69
C LEU A 761 -5.51 -8.06 -34.66
N GLU A 762 -5.58 -8.49 -33.40
CA GLU A 762 -4.61 -8.07 -32.38
C GLU A 762 -3.19 -8.50 -32.77
N VAL A 763 -2.99 -9.74 -33.23
CA VAL A 763 -1.68 -10.26 -33.65
C VAL A 763 -1.15 -9.47 -34.85
N GLU A 764 -1.95 -9.24 -35.89
CA GLU A 764 -1.54 -8.42 -37.05
C GLU A 764 -1.09 -7.03 -36.60
N ALA A 765 -1.92 -6.35 -35.82
CA ALA A 765 -1.66 -4.99 -35.39
C ALA A 765 -0.40 -4.92 -34.51
N PHE A 766 -0.18 -5.91 -33.65
CA PHE A 766 0.98 -5.98 -32.77
C PHE A 766 2.27 -6.15 -33.57
N LEU A 767 2.31 -7.13 -34.49
CA LEU A 767 3.48 -7.37 -35.34
C LEU A 767 3.77 -6.17 -36.25
N SER A 768 2.73 -5.55 -36.81
CA SER A 768 2.83 -4.33 -37.62
C SER A 768 3.49 -3.17 -36.84
N LEU A 769 3.12 -3.01 -35.55
CA LEU A 769 3.73 -2.02 -34.66
C LEU A 769 5.17 -2.37 -34.29
N CYS A 770 5.49 -3.64 -34.05
CA CYS A 770 6.86 -4.10 -33.80
C CYS A 770 7.81 -3.78 -34.97
N GLY A 771 7.30 -3.78 -36.21
CA GLY A 771 8.04 -3.36 -37.40
C GLY A 771 8.37 -1.86 -37.46
N GLN A 772 7.76 -1.03 -36.62
CA GLN A 772 7.97 0.42 -36.64
C GLN A 772 9.17 0.84 -35.80
N LYS A 773 10.06 1.64 -36.40
CA LYS A 773 11.24 2.19 -35.71
C LYS A 773 10.87 2.96 -34.43
N LYS A 774 9.79 3.75 -34.49
CA LYS A 774 9.33 4.54 -33.34
C LYS A 774 8.90 3.67 -32.15
N THR A 775 8.23 2.53 -32.37
CA THR A 775 7.91 1.55 -31.32
C THR A 775 9.17 0.96 -30.71
N GLN A 776 10.13 0.54 -31.54
CA GLN A 776 11.41 0.01 -31.03
C GLN A 776 12.13 1.04 -30.16
N ASP A 777 12.13 2.32 -30.53
CA ASP A 777 12.71 3.39 -29.72
C ASP A 777 11.96 3.58 -28.38
N ARG A 778 10.63 3.46 -28.37
CA ARG A 778 9.83 3.51 -27.12
C ARG A 778 10.15 2.34 -26.19
N ILE A 779 10.22 1.12 -26.70
CA ILE A 779 10.59 -0.06 -25.91
C ILE A 779 12.01 0.11 -25.33
N MET A 780 12.97 0.50 -26.17
CA MET A 780 14.37 0.70 -25.74
C MET A 780 14.51 1.83 -24.70
N SER A 781 13.74 2.91 -24.83
CA SER A 781 13.71 3.98 -23.81
C SER A 781 13.20 3.45 -22.47
N LEU A 782 12.12 2.68 -22.46
CA LEU A 782 11.58 2.11 -21.22
C LEU A 782 12.59 1.16 -20.57
N LEU A 783 13.22 0.26 -21.35
CA LEU A 783 14.22 -0.69 -20.84
C LEU A 783 15.47 0.01 -20.29
N LYS A 784 15.94 1.09 -20.93
CA LYS A 784 17.15 1.82 -20.49
C LYS A 784 16.91 2.80 -19.36
N THR A 785 15.78 3.52 -19.40
CA THR A 785 15.54 4.68 -18.52
C THR A 785 14.41 4.48 -17.52
N GLY A 786 13.61 3.42 -17.68
CA GLY A 786 12.37 3.20 -16.93
C GLY A 786 11.26 4.19 -17.30
N LYS A 787 11.42 4.97 -18.37
CA LYS A 787 10.44 5.99 -18.80
C LYS A 787 9.98 5.78 -20.24
N PRO A 788 8.66 5.86 -20.51
CA PRO A 788 8.13 5.92 -21.86
C PRO A 788 8.74 7.07 -22.66
N LEU A 789 9.09 6.82 -23.93
CA LEU A 789 9.46 7.85 -24.89
C LEU A 789 8.20 8.31 -25.63
N ARG A 790 8.04 9.61 -25.83
CA ARG A 790 6.94 10.17 -26.63
C ARG A 790 7.51 10.84 -27.88
N ASN A 791 7.60 10.06 -28.96
CA ASN A 791 8.13 10.40 -30.28
C ASN A 791 7.05 10.41 -31.38
#